data_AF-A0A087CTV1-F1
#
_entry.id   AF-A0A087CTV1-F1
#
_cell.length_a   1.000
_cell.length_b   1.000
_cell.length_c   1.000
_cell.angle_alpha   90.00
_cell.angle_beta   90.00
_cell.angle_gamma   90.00
#
_symmetry.space_group_name_H-M   'P 1'
#
loop_
_entity.id
_entity.type
_entity.pdbx_description
1 polymer ?
#
loop_
_entity_poly.entity_id
_entity_poly.type
_entity_poly.pdbx_seq_one_letter_code
_entity_poly.pdbx_strand_id
1 'polypeptide(L)'
;MTDISTTKGLHMGEDATEAQLEQALLGMQTKHAHDFDAPDDSSDAHGNDEPHDFDVNAFLHGLDAIFDAHDAAEKAGPYLEQAAVDAENAGDEAGLLTVLNETMGFYRSQGRHKENQWIVQRAIELALHMGLEGTEGWATTLINCATAMRAAHHYDQAEDLYHQALACAQKVYQPDDRRLAALHNNLSMLYSETDRLPQAETELRQALHIIEAASVNPDADIDVASSHTNLALVLLQEGRLKEAHTHADRALTIYETGRLTHSAHYASALAGYAQVLYAEGRYGEAAAHYRNALAVIAECYGKDTDYYRTTEANLREAEAHVDGNGETPRGSAMPGSATGVASDTGSVSSSAGSTAADAGADSPATIPVSGLALARAFWEQVGKPMIAGRYPQYASRIAAGLVGHGSECYGFDDQYSQDHDFGPRFCLWLSDEDYDAIGERLQADYEALPRRFTISGTGKVTFDSENSAGTEQTGRTTVSGTPQNAIPEDSLTQDSSAHPYSPTTPRAQGEGRRDGVFRIGDFFRSITGYDQAPAQDAPHEWLMLDEATLSAATNGVIFQDPIGAFSKVRQGFKDMPDDVRLSLISRRLGMMAQAGQYNLPRSLRRGDSAAAWLSISEFVEAASSLVFLINRPMVVGYAPYYKWRFAALRRLSGSMFALLPDICGQLETMMRLGSAACYGGAAFGEGGKGSDTAVRQLTDIVERIAAATVKELKRERLTESDETFLEWQRPYVEEHITSDTPVLHSL
;
A
#
# COMPACT_ATOMS: atom_id res chain seq x y z
N MET A 1 44.88 43.92 39.94
CA MET A 1 44.76 43.40 41.33
C MET A 1 43.89 42.15 41.22
N THR A 2 44.37 40.92 41.16
CA THR A 2 45.67 40.26 41.43
C THR A 2 45.46 38.89 40.77
N ASP A 3 46.16 38.54 39.67
CA ASP A 3 47.44 37.77 39.65
C ASP A 3 47.33 36.41 40.37
N ILE A 4 47.77 35.23 39.88
CA ILE A 4 48.75 34.82 38.85
C ILE A 4 48.62 33.28 38.73
N SER A 5 48.60 32.65 37.53
CA SER A 5 49.65 31.76 36.95
C SER A 5 49.03 30.42 36.48
N THR A 6 49.40 29.74 35.38
CA THR A 6 50.58 29.81 34.50
C THR A 6 50.25 29.21 33.12
N THR A 7 50.86 29.79 32.10
CA THR A 7 50.88 29.49 30.66
C THR A 7 51.91 28.42 30.24
N LYS A 8 51.66 27.76 29.09
CA LYS A 8 52.58 27.42 27.95
C LYS A 8 51.88 26.35 27.08
N GLY A 9 51.72 26.41 25.75
CA GLY A 9 52.31 27.22 24.68
C GLY A 9 53.04 26.32 23.65
N LEU A 10 52.84 26.58 22.34
CA LEU A 10 53.46 26.03 21.10
C LEU A 10 52.56 25.01 20.35
N HIS A 11 51.93 25.22 19.19
CA HIS A 11 52.26 25.80 17.87
C HIS A 11 53.06 24.87 16.93
N MET A 12 52.54 24.75 15.68
CA MET A 12 53.14 24.29 14.40
C MET A 12 53.00 22.81 14.00
N GLY A 13 52.55 22.60 12.76
CA GLY A 13 53.04 21.51 11.89
C GLY A 13 52.00 20.80 11.02
N GLU A 14 51.73 21.35 9.84
CA GLU A 14 51.31 20.58 8.66
C GLU A 14 52.43 19.60 8.26
N ASP A 15 52.03 18.40 7.80
CA ASP A 15 52.69 17.49 6.85
C ASP A 15 52.55 16.02 7.27
N ALA A 16 51.57 15.33 6.69
CA ALA A 16 51.58 13.88 6.53
C ALA A 16 51.14 13.55 5.11
N THR A 17 52.07 12.98 4.35
CA THR A 17 51.96 12.64 2.93
C THR A 17 51.02 11.47 2.67
N GLU A 18 50.36 11.50 1.51
CA GLU A 18 49.42 10.52 0.93
C GLU A 18 49.87 9.05 0.99
N ALA A 19 51.18 8.78 1.12
CA ALA A 19 51.74 7.43 1.30
C ALA A 19 51.54 6.82 2.71
N GLN A 20 51.10 7.58 3.71
CA GLN A 20 50.83 7.07 5.07
C GLN A 20 49.37 6.63 5.27
N LEU A 21 48.46 6.96 4.35
CA LEU A 21 47.07 6.52 4.37
C LEU A 21 46.87 5.16 3.66
N GLU A 22 47.67 4.83 2.65
CA GLU A 22 47.58 3.54 1.94
C GLU A 22 48.10 2.35 2.77
N GLN A 23 48.94 2.57 3.77
CA GLN A 23 49.48 1.50 4.62
C GLN A 23 48.55 1.10 5.78
N ALA A 24 47.49 1.87 6.05
CA ALA A 24 46.49 1.57 7.07
C ALA A 24 45.34 0.68 6.54
N LEU A 25 45.11 0.64 5.22
CA LEU A 25 44.02 -0.15 4.61
C LEU A 25 44.36 -1.61 4.29
N LEU A 26 45.64 -2.03 4.39
CA LEU A 26 46.07 -3.41 4.11
C LEU A 26 46.34 -4.29 5.35
N GLY A 27 45.98 -3.81 6.55
CA GLY A 27 46.39 -4.42 7.82
C GLY A 27 45.33 -5.21 8.62
N MET A 28 44.08 -5.34 8.15
CA MET A 28 43.01 -6.00 8.91
C MET A 28 42.31 -7.14 8.15
N GLN A 29 43.08 -7.93 7.40
CA GLN A 29 42.68 -9.28 7.01
C GLN A 29 43.66 -10.29 7.60
N THR A 30 43.10 -11.36 8.17
CA THR A 30 43.72 -12.58 8.75
C THR A 30 44.02 -12.58 10.26
N LYS A 31 43.18 -13.28 11.04
CA LYS A 31 43.58 -14.38 11.95
C LYS A 31 42.39 -15.10 12.63
N HIS A 32 42.30 -16.41 12.35
CA HIS A 32 41.77 -17.55 13.15
C HIS A 32 40.25 -17.62 13.38
N ALA A 33 39.45 -18.61 12.95
CA ALA A 33 39.57 -20.06 12.69
C ALA A 33 39.79 -20.96 13.93
N HIS A 34 38.95 -22.03 14.02
CA HIS A 34 38.70 -23.05 15.06
C HIS A 34 37.68 -22.67 16.15
N ASP A 35 36.70 -23.48 16.53
CA ASP A 35 36.17 -24.81 16.16
C ASP A 35 34.75 -24.87 16.78
N PHE A 36 33.77 -25.55 16.17
CA PHE A 36 32.80 -26.40 16.88
C PHE A 36 31.97 -27.24 15.88
N ASP A 37 31.84 -28.52 16.23
CA ASP A 37 31.35 -29.67 15.47
C ASP A 37 30.00 -29.52 14.76
N ALA A 38 29.95 -30.03 13.52
CA ALA A 38 28.72 -30.44 12.84
C ALA A 38 28.48 -31.94 13.05
N PRO A 39 27.24 -32.39 13.32
CA PRO A 39 26.92 -33.80 13.20
C PRO A 39 26.67 -34.15 11.72
N ASP A 40 27.34 -35.22 11.32
CA ASP A 40 27.11 -36.04 10.13
C ASP A 40 25.69 -36.63 10.18
N ASP A 41 24.87 -36.36 9.15
CA ASP A 41 23.80 -37.29 8.80
C ASP A 41 23.55 -37.27 7.29
N SER A 42 24.11 -38.29 6.65
CA SER A 42 23.75 -38.74 5.32
C SER A 42 22.36 -39.39 5.36
N SER A 43 21.38 -38.78 4.72
CA SER A 43 20.21 -39.53 4.25
C SER A 43 19.72 -38.98 2.91
N ASP A 44 19.74 -39.87 1.92
CA ASP A 44 19.11 -39.73 0.61
C ASP A 44 17.68 -39.17 0.70
N ALA A 45 17.43 -38.06 0.02
CA ALA A 45 16.09 -37.66 -0.37
C ALA A 45 16.14 -37.02 -1.76
N HIS A 46 16.03 -37.85 -2.79
CA HIS A 46 15.49 -37.43 -4.07
C HIS A 46 14.04 -36.97 -3.85
N GLY A 47 13.86 -35.68 -3.55
CA GLY A 47 12.57 -35.02 -3.59
C GLY A 47 12.29 -34.52 -5.00
N ASN A 48 11.16 -34.92 -5.56
CA ASN A 48 10.65 -34.39 -6.82
C ASN A 48 10.27 -32.91 -6.61
N ASP A 49 10.99 -31.98 -7.24
CA ASP A 49 10.61 -30.57 -7.30
C ASP A 49 9.45 -30.39 -8.31
N GLU A 50 8.23 -30.57 -7.81
CA GLU A 50 7.02 -29.97 -8.39
C GLU A 50 6.98 -28.46 -8.07
N PRO A 51 6.19 -27.65 -8.81
CA PRO A 51 6.17 -26.20 -8.64
C PRO A 51 5.85 -25.86 -7.18
N HIS A 52 6.70 -25.08 -6.51
CA HIS A 52 6.43 -24.63 -5.15
C HIS A 52 5.24 -23.66 -5.16
N ASP A 53 4.04 -24.18 -4.88
CA ASP A 53 2.94 -23.40 -4.35
C ASP A 53 3.41 -22.74 -3.03
N PHE A 54 3.01 -21.50 -2.80
CA PHE A 54 3.20 -20.85 -1.52
C PHE A 54 2.40 -21.62 -0.45
N ASP A 55 3.10 -22.29 0.47
CA ASP A 55 2.44 -23.05 1.54
C ASP A 55 2.02 -22.11 2.67
N VAL A 56 0.77 -21.66 2.59
CA VAL A 56 0.14 -20.79 3.60
C VAL A 56 0.20 -21.42 5.01
N ASN A 57 0.06 -22.74 5.13
CA ASN A 57 0.07 -23.38 6.46
C ASN A 57 1.48 -23.40 7.04
N ALA A 58 2.49 -23.68 6.21
CA ALA A 58 3.89 -23.59 6.65
C ALA A 58 4.26 -22.15 7.04
N PHE A 59 3.78 -21.16 6.28
CA PHE A 59 3.93 -19.74 6.62
C PHE A 59 3.33 -19.42 8.01
N LEU A 60 2.06 -19.77 8.23
CA LEU A 60 1.39 -19.50 9.51
C LEU A 60 2.09 -20.20 10.68
N HIS A 61 2.48 -21.46 10.52
CA HIS A 61 3.23 -22.19 11.54
C HIS A 61 4.61 -21.59 11.84
N GLY A 62 5.31 -21.08 10.83
CA GLY A 62 6.58 -20.39 11.03
C GLY A 62 6.40 -19.05 11.75
N LEU A 63 5.33 -18.31 11.42
CA LEU A 63 4.99 -17.07 12.10
C LEU A 63 4.63 -17.33 13.58
N ASP A 64 3.81 -18.35 13.86
CA ASP A 64 3.46 -18.76 15.22
C ASP A 64 4.71 -19.10 16.03
N ALA A 65 5.65 -19.85 15.45
CA ALA A 65 6.91 -20.20 16.11
C ALA A 65 7.77 -18.97 16.46
N ILE A 66 7.75 -17.92 15.63
CA ILE A 66 8.44 -16.64 15.92
C ILE A 66 7.78 -15.93 17.10
N PHE A 67 6.44 -15.90 17.16
CA PHE A 67 5.71 -15.31 18.28
C PHE A 67 5.92 -16.09 19.57
N ASP A 68 5.86 -17.42 19.54
CA ASP A 68 6.09 -18.29 20.69
C ASP A 68 7.51 -18.15 21.26
N ALA A 69 8.49 -17.95 20.38
CA ALA A 69 9.88 -17.68 20.77
C ALA A 69 10.10 -16.28 21.38
N HIS A 70 9.08 -15.42 21.42
CA HIS A 70 9.16 -14.01 21.83
C HIS A 70 10.14 -13.17 20.99
N ASP A 71 10.45 -13.61 19.78
CA ASP A 71 11.39 -12.96 18.85
C ASP A 71 10.69 -12.05 17.82
N ALA A 72 9.37 -11.81 18.00
CA ALA A 72 8.53 -11.12 17.01
C ALA A 72 9.00 -9.70 16.66
N ALA A 73 9.58 -8.96 17.62
CA ALA A 73 10.06 -7.60 17.39
C ALA A 73 11.16 -7.52 16.32
N GLU A 74 11.99 -8.58 16.18
CA GLU A 74 13.12 -8.60 15.25
C GLU A 74 12.85 -9.46 14.02
N LYS A 75 12.18 -10.62 14.19
CA LYS A 75 12.09 -11.65 13.14
C LYS A 75 10.78 -11.64 12.36
N ALA A 76 9.67 -11.19 12.95
CA ALA A 76 8.37 -11.29 12.28
C ALA A 76 8.26 -10.37 11.07
N GLY A 77 8.80 -9.14 11.13
CA GLY A 77 8.80 -8.20 10.00
C GLY A 77 9.48 -8.77 8.74
N PRO A 78 10.76 -9.15 8.81
CA PRO A 78 11.46 -9.77 7.68
C PRO A 78 10.80 -11.05 7.18
N TYR A 79 10.23 -11.85 8.09
CA TYR A 79 9.52 -13.08 7.72
C TYR A 79 8.24 -12.80 6.91
N LEU A 80 7.44 -11.82 7.35
CA LEU A 80 6.22 -11.38 6.66
C LEU A 80 6.54 -10.76 5.28
N GLU A 81 7.57 -9.93 5.20
CA GLU A 81 8.03 -9.34 3.94
C GLU A 81 8.47 -10.40 2.94
N GLN A 82 9.27 -11.38 3.39
CA GLN A 82 9.70 -12.49 2.53
C GLN A 82 8.51 -13.35 2.09
N ALA A 83 7.59 -13.68 3.01
CA ALA A 83 6.40 -14.45 2.68
C ALA A 83 5.49 -13.75 1.65
N ALA A 84 5.39 -12.41 1.72
CA ALA A 84 4.64 -11.64 0.73
C ALA A 84 5.30 -11.72 -0.66
N VAL A 85 6.63 -11.61 -0.71
CA VAL A 85 7.41 -11.79 -1.94
C VAL A 85 7.25 -13.20 -2.50
N ASP A 86 7.29 -14.22 -1.64
CA ASP A 86 7.15 -15.62 -2.03
C ASP A 86 5.75 -15.91 -2.59
N ALA A 87 4.70 -15.40 -1.94
CA ALA A 87 3.32 -15.51 -2.41
C ALA A 87 3.12 -14.76 -3.75
N GLU A 88 3.67 -13.55 -3.90
CA GLU A 88 3.64 -12.79 -5.16
C GLU A 88 4.37 -13.54 -6.29
N ASN A 89 5.53 -14.13 -6.00
CA ASN A 89 6.31 -14.91 -6.95
C ASN A 89 5.63 -16.22 -7.36
N ALA A 90 4.88 -16.84 -6.43
CA ALA A 90 4.05 -18.00 -6.72
C ALA A 90 2.79 -17.63 -7.53
N GLY A 91 2.42 -16.34 -7.57
CA GLY A 91 1.13 -15.90 -8.12
C GLY A 91 -0.06 -16.30 -7.26
N ASP A 92 0.16 -16.62 -5.99
CA ASP A 92 -0.88 -17.01 -5.04
C ASP A 92 -1.51 -15.77 -4.39
N GLU A 93 -2.52 -15.20 -5.06
CA GLU A 93 -3.25 -14.04 -4.56
C GLU A 93 -3.95 -14.30 -3.21
N ALA A 94 -4.39 -15.53 -2.96
CA ALA A 94 -5.05 -15.90 -1.70
C ALA A 94 -4.05 -16.02 -0.54
N GLY A 95 -2.90 -16.64 -0.80
CA GLY A 95 -1.77 -16.67 0.12
C GLY A 95 -1.26 -15.27 0.43
N LEU A 96 -1.09 -14.43 -0.59
CA LEU A 96 -0.69 -13.04 -0.41
C LEU A 96 -1.68 -12.25 0.46
N LEU A 97 -2.99 -12.38 0.21
CA LEU A 97 -4.01 -11.72 1.04
C LEU A 97 -3.95 -12.19 2.50
N THR A 98 -3.61 -13.46 2.73
CA THR A 98 -3.39 -14.01 4.09
C THR A 98 -2.18 -13.34 4.74
N VAL A 99 -1.04 -13.28 4.04
CA VAL A 99 0.17 -12.61 4.55
C VAL A 99 -0.09 -11.13 4.84
N LEU A 100 -0.82 -10.43 3.98
CA LEU A 100 -1.18 -9.03 4.21
C LEU A 100 -2.08 -8.86 5.45
N ASN A 101 -3.04 -9.75 5.66
CA ASN A 101 -3.87 -9.74 6.87
C ASN A 101 -3.04 -9.89 8.15
N GLU A 102 -2.09 -10.82 8.17
CA GLU A 102 -1.17 -11.00 9.31
C GLU A 102 -0.24 -9.80 9.49
N THR A 103 0.25 -9.23 8.39
CA THR A 103 1.10 -8.03 8.42
C THR A 103 0.35 -6.84 9.01
N MET A 104 -0.95 -6.68 8.72
CA MET A 104 -1.76 -5.63 9.34
C MET A 104 -1.84 -5.78 10.86
N GLY A 105 -2.01 -7.02 11.35
CA GLY A 105 -2.01 -7.34 12.77
C GLY A 105 -0.66 -7.02 13.43
N PHE A 106 0.44 -7.42 12.79
CA PHE A 106 1.80 -7.19 13.27
C PHE A 106 2.15 -5.70 13.34
N TYR A 107 1.96 -4.94 12.26
CA TYR A 107 2.28 -3.50 12.27
C TYR A 107 1.39 -2.71 13.21
N ARG A 108 0.14 -3.14 13.42
CA ARG A 108 -0.72 -2.58 14.46
C ARG A 108 -0.14 -2.80 15.86
N SER A 109 0.34 -4.00 16.18
CA SER A 109 0.88 -4.29 17.53
C SER A 109 2.20 -3.58 17.81
N GLN A 110 2.99 -3.27 16.78
CA GLN A 110 4.24 -2.52 16.88
C GLN A 110 4.08 -0.99 16.82
N GLY A 111 2.84 -0.48 16.66
CA GLY A 111 2.60 0.97 16.49
C GLY A 111 3.13 1.54 15.16
N ARG A 112 3.47 0.68 14.19
CA ARG A 112 3.98 1.04 12.86
C ARG A 112 2.84 1.44 11.92
N HIS A 113 2.08 2.47 12.33
CA HIS A 113 0.83 2.87 11.70
C HIS A 113 1.02 3.37 10.26
N LYS A 114 2.11 4.10 9.99
CA LYS A 114 2.42 4.64 8.67
C LYS A 114 2.69 3.53 7.66
N GLU A 115 3.39 2.47 8.06
CA GLU A 115 3.64 1.31 7.22
C GLU A 115 2.38 0.47 7.04
N ASN A 116 1.56 0.37 8.10
CA ASN A 116 0.31 -0.39 8.06
C ASN A 116 -0.72 0.19 7.08
N GLN A 117 -0.76 1.51 6.90
CA GLN A 117 -1.62 2.15 5.88
C GLN A 117 -1.44 1.51 4.49
N TRP A 118 -0.22 1.13 4.14
CA TRP A 118 0.09 0.52 2.84
C TRP A 118 -0.38 -0.92 2.73
N ILE A 119 -0.26 -1.67 3.83
CA ILE A 119 -0.75 -3.04 3.88
C ILE A 119 -2.28 -3.05 3.78
N VAL A 120 -2.95 -2.12 4.47
CA VAL A 120 -4.41 -1.92 4.36
C VAL A 120 -4.83 -1.65 2.91
N GLN A 121 -4.17 -0.67 2.27
CA GLN A 121 -4.44 -0.34 0.87
C GLN A 121 -4.30 -1.57 -0.03
N ARG A 122 -3.17 -2.26 0.10
CA ARG A 122 -2.81 -3.40 -0.73
C ARG A 122 -3.79 -4.56 -0.53
N ALA A 123 -4.19 -4.83 0.70
CA ALA A 123 -5.12 -5.91 1.04
C ALA A 123 -6.51 -5.68 0.42
N ILE A 124 -7.01 -4.44 0.47
CA ILE A 124 -8.30 -4.09 -0.13
C ILE A 124 -8.26 -4.14 -1.64
N GLU A 125 -7.23 -3.57 -2.28
CA GLU A 125 -7.08 -3.65 -3.74
C GLU A 125 -6.97 -5.09 -4.23
N LEU A 126 -6.21 -5.92 -3.51
CA LEU A 126 -6.07 -7.33 -3.84
C LEU A 126 -7.39 -8.08 -3.68
N ALA A 127 -8.11 -7.87 -2.58
CA ALA A 127 -9.40 -8.52 -2.36
C ALA A 127 -10.46 -8.09 -3.38
N LEU A 128 -10.45 -6.82 -3.83
CA LEU A 128 -11.28 -6.34 -4.94
C LEU A 128 -10.88 -6.99 -6.27
N HIS A 129 -9.58 -7.09 -6.56
CA HIS A 129 -9.07 -7.74 -7.76
C HIS A 129 -9.48 -9.23 -7.84
N MET A 130 -9.44 -9.92 -6.70
CA MET A 130 -9.88 -11.30 -6.55
C MET A 130 -11.41 -11.46 -6.62
N GLY A 131 -12.18 -10.36 -6.68
CA GLY A 131 -13.64 -10.39 -6.73
C GLY A 131 -14.30 -10.86 -5.44
N LEU A 132 -13.68 -10.61 -4.27
CA LEU A 132 -14.17 -11.10 -2.98
C LEU A 132 -15.35 -10.30 -2.42
N GLU A 133 -15.79 -9.22 -3.08
CA GLU A 133 -16.88 -8.37 -2.61
C GLU A 133 -18.13 -9.18 -2.20
N GLY A 134 -18.61 -8.95 -0.97
CA GLY A 134 -19.77 -9.67 -0.44
C GLY A 134 -19.49 -11.08 0.09
N THR A 135 -18.23 -11.49 0.22
CA THR A 135 -17.83 -12.79 0.81
C THR A 135 -17.38 -12.67 2.27
N GLU A 136 -17.19 -13.81 2.96
CA GLU A 136 -16.59 -13.82 4.30
C GLU A 136 -15.16 -13.25 4.31
N GLY A 137 -14.35 -13.56 3.30
CA GLY A 137 -12.97 -13.07 3.20
C GLY A 137 -12.89 -11.55 3.05
N TRP A 138 -13.85 -10.96 2.35
CA TRP A 138 -13.99 -9.50 2.24
C TRP A 138 -14.36 -8.85 3.57
N ALA A 139 -15.35 -9.42 4.29
CA ALA A 139 -15.71 -8.92 5.61
C ALA A 139 -14.51 -8.97 6.57
N THR A 140 -13.78 -10.09 6.64
CA THR A 140 -12.58 -10.22 7.48
C THR A 140 -11.51 -9.18 7.12
N THR A 141 -11.22 -9.02 5.82
CA THR A 141 -10.22 -8.04 5.35
C THR A 141 -10.60 -6.62 5.75
N LEU A 142 -11.87 -6.23 5.55
CA LEU A 142 -12.37 -4.91 5.96
C LEU A 142 -12.29 -4.69 7.47
N ILE A 143 -12.61 -5.70 8.29
CA ILE A 143 -12.50 -5.61 9.76
C ILE A 143 -11.05 -5.36 10.18
N ASN A 144 -10.10 -6.08 9.57
CA ASN A 144 -8.67 -5.90 9.85
C ASN A 144 -8.20 -4.51 9.43
N CYS A 145 -8.60 -4.06 8.24
CA CYS A 145 -8.29 -2.74 7.71
C CYS A 145 -8.84 -1.62 8.60
N ALA A 146 -10.12 -1.72 8.99
CA ALA A 146 -10.76 -0.77 9.89
C ALA A 146 -10.06 -0.69 11.25
N THR A 147 -9.67 -1.85 11.79
CA THR A 147 -8.96 -1.91 13.09
C THR A 147 -7.54 -1.35 12.99
N ALA A 148 -6.85 -1.54 11.86
CA ALA A 148 -5.58 -0.89 11.60
C ALA A 148 -5.72 0.64 11.50
N MET A 149 -6.76 1.14 10.81
CA MET A 149 -7.06 2.57 10.71
C MET A 149 -7.44 3.19 12.07
N ARG A 150 -8.25 2.50 12.88
CA ARG A 150 -8.59 2.93 14.24
C ARG A 150 -7.35 3.09 15.10
N ALA A 151 -6.47 2.08 15.10
CA ALA A 151 -5.21 2.12 15.84
C ALA A 151 -4.28 3.25 15.38
N ALA A 152 -4.36 3.65 14.11
CA ALA A 152 -3.64 4.79 13.55
C ALA A 152 -4.34 6.15 13.78
N HIS A 153 -5.45 6.18 14.54
CA HIS A 153 -6.28 7.36 14.79
C HIS A 153 -6.94 7.99 13.54
N HIS A 154 -7.05 7.23 12.44
CA HIS A 154 -7.82 7.62 11.26
C HIS A 154 -9.29 7.23 11.44
N TYR A 155 -9.96 7.88 12.39
CA TYR A 155 -11.28 7.45 12.87
C TYR A 155 -12.37 7.48 11.80
N ASP A 156 -12.40 8.51 10.93
CA ASP A 156 -13.38 8.59 9.85
C ASP A 156 -13.26 7.39 8.88
N GLN A 157 -12.02 7.05 8.48
CA GLN A 157 -11.76 5.91 7.59
C GLN A 157 -12.09 4.58 8.27
N ALA A 158 -11.79 4.47 9.57
CA ALA A 158 -12.12 3.30 10.36
C ALA A 158 -13.64 3.09 10.47
N GLU A 159 -14.41 4.15 10.71
CA GLU A 159 -15.89 4.12 10.78
C GLU A 159 -16.47 3.64 9.45
N ASP A 160 -16.03 4.23 8.34
CA ASP A 160 -16.47 3.86 6.99
C ASP A 160 -16.19 2.38 6.69
N LEU A 161 -14.98 1.90 7.00
CA LEU A 161 -14.60 0.50 6.78
C LEU A 161 -15.36 -0.46 7.69
N TYR A 162 -15.58 -0.12 8.96
CA TYR A 162 -16.39 -0.95 9.86
C TYR A 162 -17.85 -1.02 9.41
N HIS A 163 -18.42 0.06 8.89
CA HIS A 163 -19.78 0.04 8.34
C HIS A 163 -19.89 -0.81 7.07
N GLN A 164 -18.90 -0.72 6.18
CA GLN A 164 -18.82 -1.61 5.02
C GLN A 164 -18.69 -3.08 5.44
N ALA A 165 -17.83 -3.36 6.42
CA ALA A 165 -17.66 -4.68 7.00
C ALA A 165 -18.97 -5.20 7.61
N LEU A 166 -19.69 -4.36 8.35
CA LEU A 166 -20.95 -4.72 9.00
C LEU A 166 -22.04 -5.03 7.97
N ALA A 167 -22.17 -4.19 6.95
CA ALA A 167 -23.13 -4.38 5.86
C ALA A 167 -22.85 -5.68 5.07
N CYS A 168 -21.58 -6.06 4.92
CA CYS A 168 -21.18 -7.34 4.34
C CYS A 168 -21.49 -8.49 5.31
N ALA A 169 -20.99 -8.41 6.53
CA ALA A 169 -21.10 -9.42 7.57
C ALA A 169 -22.56 -9.80 7.85
N GLN A 170 -23.48 -8.83 7.90
CA GLN A 170 -24.91 -9.06 8.09
C GLN A 170 -25.58 -9.86 6.95
N LYS A 171 -25.00 -9.85 5.74
CA LYS A 171 -25.51 -10.62 4.60
C LYS A 171 -24.94 -12.03 4.55
N VAL A 172 -23.70 -12.20 5.03
CA VAL A 172 -22.94 -13.44 4.87
C VAL A 172 -23.06 -14.34 6.09
N TYR A 173 -23.03 -13.76 7.29
CA TYR A 173 -23.11 -14.51 8.54
C TYR A 173 -24.56 -14.72 9.00
N GLN A 174 -24.77 -15.75 9.81
CA GLN A 174 -26.05 -15.93 10.51
C GLN A 174 -26.23 -14.82 11.56
N PRO A 175 -27.47 -14.42 11.91
CA PRO A 175 -27.72 -13.35 12.87
C PRO A 175 -27.12 -13.56 14.28
N ASP A 176 -26.88 -14.82 14.65
CA ASP A 176 -26.29 -15.26 15.91
C ASP A 176 -24.79 -15.63 15.78
N ASP A 177 -24.14 -15.28 14.68
CA ASP A 177 -22.70 -15.53 14.50
C ASP A 177 -21.87 -14.64 15.44
N ARG A 178 -21.01 -15.25 16.26
CA ARG A 178 -20.15 -14.53 17.22
C ARG A 178 -19.21 -13.52 16.53
N ARG A 179 -18.88 -13.71 15.25
CA ARG A 179 -18.07 -12.76 14.48
C ARG A 179 -18.80 -11.41 14.29
N LEU A 180 -20.12 -11.40 14.19
CA LEU A 180 -20.91 -10.16 14.20
C LEU A 180 -20.80 -9.44 15.54
N ALA A 181 -20.86 -10.18 16.66
CA ALA A 181 -20.69 -9.59 17.99
C ALA A 181 -19.30 -8.95 18.17
N ALA A 182 -18.25 -9.60 17.66
CA ALA A 182 -16.89 -9.07 17.68
C ALA A 182 -16.77 -7.75 16.88
N LEU A 183 -17.44 -7.65 15.73
CA LEU A 183 -17.48 -6.42 14.94
C LEU A 183 -18.21 -5.29 15.67
N HIS A 184 -19.36 -5.56 16.28
CA HIS A 184 -20.06 -4.58 17.12
C HIS A 184 -19.19 -4.11 18.30
N ASN A 185 -18.45 -5.02 18.95
CA ASN A 185 -17.48 -4.66 19.99
C ASN A 185 -16.33 -3.79 19.44
N ASN A 186 -15.86 -4.01 18.21
CA ASN A 186 -14.83 -3.17 17.60
C ASN A 186 -15.35 -1.75 17.27
N LEU A 187 -16.59 -1.63 16.80
CA LEU A 187 -17.28 -0.35 16.59
C LEU A 187 -17.50 0.40 17.91
N SER A 188 -17.84 -0.31 18.99
CA SER A 188 -18.00 0.33 20.30
C SER A 188 -16.71 0.95 20.81
N MET A 189 -15.57 0.28 20.62
CA MET A 189 -14.26 0.85 20.96
C MET A 189 -13.97 2.13 20.16
N LEU A 190 -14.26 2.14 18.86
CA LEU A 190 -14.13 3.35 18.03
C LEU A 190 -14.98 4.51 18.59
N TYR A 191 -16.24 4.24 18.96
CA TYR A 191 -17.11 5.24 19.53
C TYR A 191 -16.68 5.69 20.94
N SER A 192 -16.14 4.79 21.77
CA SER A 192 -15.59 5.15 23.08
C SER A 192 -14.34 6.05 22.95
N GLU A 193 -13.44 5.75 22.01
CA GLU A 193 -12.23 6.55 21.75
C GLU A 193 -12.56 7.94 21.19
N THR A 194 -13.70 8.09 20.50
CA THR A 194 -14.19 9.35 19.94
C THR A 194 -15.25 10.06 20.80
N ASP A 195 -15.41 9.64 22.06
CA ASP A 195 -16.33 10.20 23.06
C ASP A 195 -17.83 10.17 22.65
N ARG A 196 -18.20 9.22 21.78
CA ARG A 196 -19.56 8.96 21.31
C ARG A 196 -20.22 7.84 22.11
N LEU A 197 -20.23 7.99 23.44
CA LEU A 197 -20.62 6.93 24.39
C LEU A 197 -22.01 6.31 24.15
N PRO A 198 -23.07 7.06 23.79
CA PRO A 198 -24.38 6.46 23.51
C PRO A 198 -24.37 5.50 22.32
N GLN A 199 -23.50 5.76 21.34
CA GLN A 199 -23.32 4.85 20.21
C GLN A 199 -22.50 3.64 20.63
N ALA A 200 -21.45 3.82 21.43
CA ALA A 200 -20.70 2.70 22.00
C ALA A 200 -21.59 1.76 22.83
N GLU A 201 -22.50 2.31 23.64
CA GLU A 201 -23.50 1.53 24.38
C GLU A 201 -24.40 0.74 23.42
N THR A 202 -24.91 1.40 22.37
CA THR A 202 -25.79 0.76 21.38
C THR A 202 -25.10 -0.45 20.73
N GLU A 203 -23.85 -0.28 20.30
CA GLU A 203 -23.05 -1.35 19.70
C GLU A 203 -22.77 -2.49 20.71
N LEU A 204 -22.42 -2.17 21.96
CA LEU A 204 -22.18 -3.19 23.00
C LEU A 204 -23.44 -3.97 23.38
N ARG A 205 -24.60 -3.30 23.41
CA ARG A 205 -25.88 -3.99 23.64
C ARG A 205 -26.20 -4.95 22.50
N GLN A 206 -25.90 -4.56 21.25
CA GLN A 206 -26.07 -5.42 20.10
C GLN A 206 -25.11 -6.62 20.14
N ALA A 207 -23.83 -6.39 20.48
CA ALA A 207 -22.85 -7.46 20.67
C ALA A 207 -23.29 -8.47 21.76
N LEU A 208 -23.75 -7.95 22.91
CA LEU A 208 -24.25 -8.78 24.01
C LEU A 208 -25.49 -9.58 23.61
N HIS A 209 -26.43 -8.98 22.87
CA HIS A 209 -27.62 -9.69 22.40
C HIS A 209 -27.26 -10.88 21.49
N ILE A 210 -26.33 -10.66 20.55
CA ILE A 210 -25.86 -11.70 19.63
C ILE A 210 -25.15 -12.81 20.41
N ILE A 211 -24.24 -12.47 21.33
CA ILE A 211 -23.45 -13.47 22.05
C ILE A 211 -24.29 -14.28 23.04
N GLU A 212 -25.31 -13.67 23.66
CA GLU A 212 -26.29 -14.37 24.49
C GLU A 212 -27.13 -15.35 23.66
N ALA A 213 -27.57 -14.95 22.46
CA ALA A 213 -28.33 -15.81 21.57
C ALA A 213 -27.48 -16.98 21.02
N ALA A 214 -26.20 -16.74 20.76
CA ALA A 214 -25.24 -17.72 20.24
C ALA A 214 -24.75 -18.71 21.31
N SER A 215 -24.93 -18.41 22.60
CA SER A 215 -24.41 -19.21 23.68
C SER A 215 -25.36 -20.34 24.08
N VAL A 216 -24.81 -21.54 24.28
CA VAL A 216 -25.54 -22.68 24.83
C VAL A 216 -25.85 -22.49 26.33
N ASN A 217 -24.98 -21.77 27.05
CA ASN A 217 -25.16 -21.45 28.45
C ASN A 217 -24.63 -20.04 28.76
N PRO A 218 -25.46 -18.99 28.54
CA PRO A 218 -25.05 -17.60 28.74
C PRO A 218 -24.55 -17.29 30.16
N ASP A 219 -25.03 -18.03 31.17
CA ASP A 219 -24.64 -17.86 32.58
C ASP A 219 -23.21 -18.33 32.90
N ALA A 220 -22.53 -18.97 31.95
CA ALA A 220 -21.17 -19.48 32.12
C ALA A 220 -20.24 -19.18 30.93
N ASP A 221 -20.67 -18.31 30.00
CA ASP A 221 -19.94 -18.02 28.77
C ASP A 221 -18.99 -16.84 28.93
N ILE A 222 -17.73 -17.05 28.53
CA ILE A 222 -16.66 -16.05 28.63
C ILE A 222 -16.93 -14.81 27.78
N ASP A 223 -17.55 -14.96 26.61
CA ASP A 223 -17.79 -13.85 25.69
C ASP A 223 -18.96 -12.99 26.18
N VAL A 224 -19.97 -13.60 26.83
CA VAL A 224 -21.07 -12.89 27.52
C VAL A 224 -20.50 -12.07 28.68
N ALA A 225 -19.63 -12.68 29.51
CA ALA A 225 -19.01 -11.99 30.64
C ALA A 225 -18.12 -10.82 30.20
N SER A 226 -17.34 -10.99 29.13
CA SER A 226 -16.51 -9.94 28.54
C SER A 226 -17.37 -8.78 27.99
N SER A 227 -18.47 -9.10 27.30
CA SER A 227 -19.41 -8.10 26.77
C SER A 227 -20.07 -7.28 27.89
N HIS A 228 -20.45 -7.93 28.99
CA HIS A 228 -20.94 -7.23 30.18
C HIS A 228 -19.89 -6.33 30.84
N THR A 229 -18.63 -6.76 30.87
CA THR A 229 -17.53 -5.96 31.41
C THR A 229 -17.33 -4.68 30.60
N ASN A 230 -17.28 -4.79 29.26
CA ASN A 230 -17.14 -3.64 28.38
C ASN A 230 -18.31 -2.68 28.50
N LEU A 231 -19.55 -3.20 28.54
CA LEU A 231 -20.75 -2.38 28.72
C LEU A 231 -20.75 -1.65 30.07
N ALA A 232 -20.30 -2.30 31.15
CA ALA A 232 -20.20 -1.67 32.46
C ALA A 232 -19.22 -0.48 32.46
N LEU A 233 -18.08 -0.61 31.78
CA LEU A 233 -17.09 0.46 31.68
C LEU A 233 -17.62 1.66 30.88
N VAL A 234 -18.32 1.43 29.76
CA VAL A 234 -18.95 2.51 28.98
C VAL A 234 -20.04 3.21 29.80
N LEU A 235 -20.89 2.45 30.49
CA LEU A 235 -21.93 3.02 31.36
C LEU A 235 -21.34 3.81 32.53
N LEU A 236 -20.20 3.38 33.07
CA LEU A 236 -19.45 4.12 34.08
C LEU A 236 -18.95 5.46 33.53
N GLN A 237 -18.41 5.48 32.30
CA GLN A 237 -17.96 6.69 31.63
C GLN A 237 -19.12 7.67 31.34
N GLU A 238 -20.31 7.16 31.04
CA GLU A 238 -21.54 7.97 30.94
C GLU A 238 -22.07 8.49 32.29
N GLY A 239 -21.51 8.03 33.42
CA GLY A 239 -21.98 8.36 34.76
C GLY A 239 -23.21 7.57 35.24
N ARG A 240 -23.60 6.51 34.53
CA ARG A 240 -24.74 5.63 34.87
C ARG A 240 -24.35 4.53 35.85
N LEU A 241 -23.90 4.95 37.04
CA LEU A 241 -23.29 4.10 38.06
C LEU A 241 -24.10 2.83 38.41
N LYS A 242 -25.42 2.94 38.56
CA LYS A 242 -26.28 1.80 38.94
C LYS A 242 -26.30 0.69 37.87
N GLU A 243 -26.31 1.09 36.61
CA GLU A 243 -26.33 0.14 35.49
C GLU A 243 -24.94 -0.45 35.29
N ALA A 244 -23.89 0.36 35.42
CA ALA A 244 -22.51 -0.10 35.43
C ALA A 244 -22.27 -1.17 36.52
N HIS A 245 -22.77 -0.94 37.74
CA HIS A 245 -22.70 -1.91 38.83
C HIS A 245 -23.38 -3.23 38.46
N THR A 246 -24.60 -3.15 37.94
CA THR A 246 -25.39 -4.33 37.57
C THR A 246 -24.66 -5.19 36.54
N HIS A 247 -24.08 -4.56 35.51
CA HIS A 247 -23.36 -5.27 34.46
C HIS A 247 -22.01 -5.82 34.92
N ALA A 248 -21.24 -5.07 35.73
CA ALA A 248 -19.95 -5.55 36.23
C ALA A 248 -20.11 -6.69 37.26
N ASP A 249 -21.12 -6.63 38.15
CA ASP A 249 -21.49 -7.72 39.07
C ASP A 249 -21.93 -8.98 38.30
N ARG A 250 -22.74 -8.78 37.27
CA ARG A 250 -23.17 -9.86 36.38
C ARG A 250 -21.99 -10.52 35.66
N ALA A 251 -21.02 -9.76 35.18
CA ALA A 251 -19.82 -10.29 34.55
C ALA A 251 -19.04 -11.21 35.50
N LEU A 252 -18.78 -10.77 36.74
CA LEU A 252 -18.08 -11.58 37.75
C LEU A 252 -18.85 -12.86 38.09
N THR A 253 -20.17 -12.77 38.26
CA THR A 253 -21.03 -13.94 38.53
C THR A 253 -20.90 -15.00 37.42
N ILE A 254 -20.85 -14.58 36.15
CA ILE A 254 -20.70 -15.49 35.02
C ILE A 254 -19.32 -16.15 35.02
N TYR A 255 -18.24 -15.38 35.24
CA TYR A 255 -16.88 -15.93 35.36
C TYR A 255 -16.78 -16.97 36.48
N GLU A 256 -17.36 -16.70 37.64
CA GLU A 256 -17.38 -17.62 38.79
C GLU A 256 -18.20 -18.89 38.48
N THR A 257 -19.39 -18.73 37.91
CA THR A 257 -20.29 -19.83 37.54
C THR A 257 -19.64 -20.75 36.50
N GLY A 258 -18.96 -20.16 35.52
CA GLY A 258 -18.20 -20.89 34.50
C GLY A 258 -16.87 -21.47 34.98
N ARG A 259 -16.45 -21.18 36.23
CA ARG A 259 -15.12 -21.53 36.77
C ARG A 259 -13.96 -20.99 35.92
N LEU A 260 -14.14 -19.79 35.37
CA LEU A 260 -13.22 -19.08 34.47
C LEU A 260 -12.32 -18.07 35.21
N THR A 261 -12.03 -18.33 36.49
CA THR A 261 -11.41 -17.38 37.43
C THR A 261 -9.88 -17.27 37.33
N HIS A 262 -9.25 -17.98 36.38
CA HIS A 262 -7.81 -17.94 36.12
C HIS A 262 -7.51 -17.41 34.70
N SER A 263 -8.35 -16.53 34.18
CA SER A 263 -8.20 -15.93 32.85
C SER A 263 -7.85 -14.44 32.93
N ALA A 264 -7.14 -13.96 31.92
CA ALA A 264 -6.87 -12.54 31.74
C ALA A 264 -8.15 -11.68 31.71
N HIS A 265 -9.19 -12.17 31.03
CA HIS A 265 -10.47 -11.47 30.94
C HIS A 265 -11.16 -11.35 32.30
N TYR A 266 -11.01 -12.35 33.19
CA TYR A 266 -11.48 -12.26 34.57
C TYR A 266 -10.75 -11.18 35.37
N ALA A 267 -9.43 -11.03 35.18
CA ALA A 267 -8.68 -9.96 35.83
C ALA A 267 -9.18 -8.57 35.40
N SER A 268 -9.46 -8.39 34.11
CA SER A 268 -10.06 -7.16 33.58
C SER A 268 -11.45 -6.90 34.15
N ALA A 269 -12.27 -7.94 34.31
CA ALA A 269 -13.59 -7.83 34.93
C ALA A 269 -13.50 -7.43 36.41
N LEU A 270 -12.55 -7.99 37.17
CA LEU A 270 -12.28 -7.60 38.55
C LEU A 270 -11.83 -6.14 38.66
N ALA A 271 -10.93 -5.70 37.78
CA ALA A 271 -10.49 -4.30 37.73
C ALA A 271 -11.65 -3.37 37.33
N GLY A 272 -12.49 -3.75 36.38
CA GLY A 272 -13.67 -2.98 35.97
C GLY A 272 -14.71 -2.86 37.09
N TYR A 273 -15.00 -3.95 37.80
CA TYR A 273 -15.88 -3.89 38.97
C TYR A 273 -15.29 -3.03 40.09
N ALA A 274 -13.97 -3.14 40.33
CA ALA A 274 -13.28 -2.28 41.29
C ALA A 274 -13.39 -0.78 40.93
N GLN A 275 -13.31 -0.42 39.65
CA GLN A 275 -13.53 0.96 39.19
C GLN A 275 -14.96 1.43 39.47
N VAL A 276 -15.96 0.59 39.24
CA VAL A 276 -17.36 0.91 39.57
C VAL A 276 -17.53 1.12 41.08
N LEU A 277 -16.99 0.20 41.90
CA LEU A 277 -17.02 0.32 43.37
C LEU A 277 -16.30 1.58 43.86
N TYR A 278 -15.18 1.93 43.22
CA TYR A 278 -14.45 3.16 43.51
C TYR A 278 -15.30 4.40 43.23
N ALA A 279 -15.99 4.44 42.08
CA ALA A 279 -16.90 5.52 41.73
C ALA A 279 -18.16 5.58 42.63
N GLU A 280 -18.56 4.45 43.24
CA GLU A 280 -19.58 4.40 44.28
C GLU A 280 -19.09 4.89 45.67
N GLY A 281 -17.80 5.16 45.83
CA GLY A 281 -17.18 5.52 47.11
C GLY A 281 -16.91 4.32 48.04
N ARG A 282 -17.01 3.10 47.53
CA ARG A 282 -16.78 1.84 48.27
C ARG A 282 -15.31 1.44 48.18
N TYR A 283 -14.43 2.34 48.62
CA TYR A 283 -12.97 2.25 48.42
C TYR A 283 -12.34 0.98 49.00
N GLY A 284 -12.82 0.49 50.14
CA GLY A 284 -12.30 -0.73 50.76
C GLY A 284 -12.59 -2.00 49.93
N GLU A 285 -13.76 -2.06 49.31
CA GLU A 285 -14.14 -3.17 48.43
C GLU A 285 -13.42 -3.05 47.08
N ALA A 286 -13.32 -1.84 46.52
CA ALA A 286 -12.52 -1.57 45.33
C ALA A 286 -11.06 -2.03 45.51
N ALA A 287 -10.43 -1.70 46.63
CA ALA A 287 -9.06 -2.13 46.94
C ALA A 287 -8.95 -3.67 47.04
N ALA A 288 -9.95 -4.36 47.58
CA ALA A 288 -9.97 -5.82 47.61
C ALA A 288 -10.02 -6.42 46.19
N HIS A 289 -10.88 -5.90 45.32
CA HIS A 289 -10.98 -6.37 43.93
C HIS A 289 -9.75 -6.02 43.09
N TYR A 290 -9.12 -4.85 43.28
CA TYR A 290 -7.84 -4.53 42.62
C TYR A 290 -6.70 -5.47 43.08
N ARG A 291 -6.63 -5.82 44.37
CA ARG A 291 -5.65 -6.82 44.85
C ARG A 291 -5.86 -8.18 44.20
N ASN A 292 -7.12 -8.61 44.07
CA ASN A 292 -7.45 -9.86 43.39
C ASN A 292 -7.10 -9.79 41.90
N ALA A 293 -7.41 -8.68 41.22
CA ALA A 293 -7.02 -8.46 39.82
C ALA A 293 -5.50 -8.53 39.65
N LEU A 294 -4.70 -7.90 40.51
CA LEU A 294 -3.23 -7.97 40.48
C LEU A 294 -2.71 -9.40 40.66
N ALA A 295 -3.33 -10.20 41.53
CA ALA A 295 -2.94 -11.60 41.71
C ALA A 295 -3.14 -12.40 40.42
N VAL A 296 -4.28 -12.22 39.75
CA VAL A 296 -4.58 -12.91 38.48
C VAL A 296 -3.70 -12.36 37.34
N ILE A 297 -3.47 -11.05 37.25
CA ILE A 297 -2.55 -10.47 36.25
C ILE A 297 -1.13 -11.03 36.43
N ALA A 298 -0.65 -11.11 37.68
CA ALA A 298 0.68 -11.68 37.94
C ALA A 298 0.78 -13.17 37.56
N GLU A 299 -0.32 -13.92 37.72
CA GLU A 299 -0.41 -15.31 37.29
C GLU A 299 -0.40 -15.45 35.75
N CYS A 300 -1.18 -14.63 35.05
CA CYS A 300 -1.33 -14.74 33.59
C CYS A 300 -0.21 -14.08 32.78
N TYR A 301 0.27 -12.91 33.20
CA TYR A 301 1.16 -12.06 32.40
C TYR A 301 2.45 -11.65 33.12
N GLY A 302 2.59 -12.00 34.41
CA GLY A 302 3.66 -11.48 35.24
C GLY A 302 3.45 -10.02 35.66
N LYS A 303 4.42 -9.47 36.39
CA LYS A 303 4.33 -8.14 37.01
C LYS A 303 4.86 -7.00 36.16
N ASP A 304 5.58 -7.31 35.08
CA ASP A 304 6.25 -6.33 34.22
C ASP A 304 5.36 -5.84 33.07
N THR A 305 4.05 -5.77 33.29
CA THR A 305 3.06 -5.31 32.31
C THR A 305 2.41 -3.99 32.72
N ASP A 306 1.94 -3.22 31.74
CA ASP A 306 1.23 -1.95 32.00
C ASP A 306 -0.11 -2.17 32.71
N TYR A 307 -0.77 -3.31 32.47
CA TYR A 307 -1.98 -3.72 33.20
C TYR A 307 -1.70 -3.89 34.70
N TYR A 308 -0.58 -4.52 35.07
CA TYR A 308 -0.17 -4.65 36.47
C TYR A 308 0.10 -3.27 37.09
N ARG A 309 0.89 -2.41 36.42
CA ARG A 309 1.24 -1.07 36.92
C ARG A 309 0.02 -0.17 37.11
N THR A 310 -0.91 -0.18 36.14
CA THR A 310 -2.14 0.61 36.19
C THR A 310 -3.06 0.15 37.31
N THR A 311 -3.26 -1.17 37.43
CA THR A 311 -4.10 -1.75 38.49
C THR A 311 -3.49 -1.51 39.87
N GLU A 312 -2.16 -1.53 39.99
CA GLU A 312 -1.45 -1.20 41.23
C GLU A 312 -1.58 0.28 41.60
N ALA A 313 -1.53 1.19 40.61
CA ALA A 313 -1.80 2.61 40.85
C ALA A 313 -3.23 2.84 41.35
N ASN A 314 -4.22 2.21 40.72
CA ASN A 314 -5.63 2.31 41.14
C ASN A 314 -5.85 1.71 42.53
N LEU A 315 -5.15 0.62 42.86
CA LEU A 315 -5.15 0.04 44.21
C LEU A 315 -4.63 1.05 45.24
N ARG A 316 -3.47 1.67 44.97
CA ARG A 316 -2.87 2.67 45.86
C ARG A 316 -3.80 3.86 46.09
N GLU A 317 -4.50 4.31 45.05
CA GLU A 317 -5.49 5.38 45.16
C GLU A 317 -6.69 4.96 46.03
N ALA A 318 -7.25 3.78 45.79
CA ALA A 318 -8.34 3.23 46.61
C ALA A 318 -7.95 3.09 48.08
N GLU A 319 -6.73 2.61 48.38
CA GLU A 319 -6.24 2.45 49.75
C GLU A 319 -5.98 3.81 50.44
N ALA A 320 -5.48 4.81 49.72
CA ALA A 320 -5.30 6.17 50.26
C ALA A 320 -6.63 6.80 50.71
N HIS A 321 -7.73 6.51 50.01
CA HIS A 321 -9.08 6.92 50.41
C HIS A 321 -9.61 6.16 51.63
N VAL A 322 -9.19 4.91 51.85
CA VAL A 322 -9.55 4.13 53.04
C VAL A 322 -8.81 4.62 54.29
N ASP A 323 -7.53 4.98 54.15
CA ASP A 323 -6.66 5.40 55.26
C ASP A 323 -6.89 6.87 55.70
N GLY A 324 -7.83 7.59 55.08
CA GLY A 324 -8.22 8.95 55.46
C GLY A 324 -7.19 10.04 55.13
N ASN A 325 -6.19 9.72 54.29
CA ASN A 325 -5.09 10.62 53.92
C ASN A 325 -5.22 11.24 52.52
N GLY A 326 -6.37 11.07 51.85
CA GLY A 326 -6.62 11.70 50.55
C GLY A 326 -6.81 13.21 50.66
N GLU A 327 -5.74 13.99 50.44
CA GLU A 327 -5.89 15.37 49.98
C GLU A 327 -6.74 15.33 48.70
N THR A 328 -7.86 16.06 48.67
CA THR A 328 -8.64 16.27 47.45
C THR A 328 -7.91 17.30 46.60
N PRO A 329 -7.36 16.96 45.42
CA PRO A 329 -7.01 17.98 44.45
C PRO A 329 -8.30 18.43 43.78
N ARG A 330 -8.60 19.72 43.88
CA ARG A 330 -9.56 20.35 42.95
C ARG A 330 -9.01 20.18 41.53
N GLY A 331 -9.66 19.31 40.76
CA GLY A 331 -9.57 19.23 39.31
C GLY A 331 -8.34 18.51 38.77
N SER A 332 -8.37 17.18 38.74
CA SER A 332 -7.68 16.42 37.68
C SER A 332 -8.72 15.57 36.96
N ALA A 333 -8.80 15.75 35.65
CA ALA A 333 -9.60 14.94 34.76
C ALA A 333 -9.25 13.44 34.93
N MET A 334 -10.25 12.58 34.75
CA MET A 334 -10.05 11.18 34.37
C MET A 334 -8.99 11.13 33.26
N PRO A 335 -8.08 10.13 33.19
CA PRO A 335 -7.20 9.96 32.04
C PRO A 335 -8.06 9.50 30.86
N GLY A 336 -8.75 10.46 30.23
CA GLY A 336 -9.31 10.33 28.91
C GLY A 336 -8.16 10.40 27.91
N SER A 337 -8.04 9.35 27.10
CA SER A 337 -7.34 9.36 25.83
C SER A 337 -7.65 10.67 25.10
N ALA A 338 -6.62 11.49 24.90
CA ALA A 338 -6.77 12.83 24.37
C ALA A 338 -6.94 12.79 22.84
N THR A 339 -8.18 12.96 22.37
CA THR A 339 -8.46 13.54 21.04
C THR A 339 -9.59 14.56 21.13
N GLY A 340 -9.26 15.82 20.82
CA GLY A 340 -10.20 16.89 20.47
C GLY A 340 -9.70 17.52 19.16
N VAL A 341 -10.46 18.26 18.35
CA VAL A 341 -11.74 18.94 18.56
C VAL A 341 -12.39 19.13 17.17
N ALA A 342 -13.73 19.04 17.15
CA ALA A 342 -14.61 19.27 16.02
C ALA A 342 -15.05 20.74 15.87
N SER A 343 -15.51 21.11 14.67
CA SER A 343 -16.51 22.16 14.41
C SER A 343 -16.93 22.09 12.93
N ASP A 344 -18.15 22.32 12.47
CA ASP A 344 -19.50 22.29 13.04
C ASP A 344 -20.46 22.42 11.84
N THR A 345 -21.59 21.71 11.91
CA THR A 345 -22.87 21.90 11.19
C THR A 345 -22.99 21.98 9.66
N GLY A 346 -23.96 21.20 9.14
CA GLY A 346 -24.68 21.56 7.92
C GLY A 346 -25.51 20.47 7.24
N SER A 347 -26.36 19.71 7.95
CA SER A 347 -27.26 18.75 7.31
C SER A 347 -28.39 19.44 6.52
N VAL A 348 -28.60 19.06 5.27
CA VAL A 348 -29.90 19.18 4.59
C VAL A 348 -30.19 17.89 3.84
N SER A 349 -31.32 17.28 4.19
CA SER A 349 -31.92 16.10 3.57
C SER A 349 -32.72 16.50 2.33
N SER A 350 -32.57 15.78 1.21
CA SER A 350 -33.66 15.57 0.24
C SER A 350 -33.35 14.50 -0.81
N SER A 351 -34.10 13.39 -0.70
CA SER A 351 -34.80 12.64 -1.75
C SER A 351 -34.17 12.40 -3.13
N ALA A 352 -34.05 11.10 -3.41
CA ALA A 352 -33.94 10.42 -4.68
C ALA A 352 -34.72 11.04 -5.87
N GLY A 353 -34.04 11.08 -7.02
CA GLY A 353 -34.62 11.28 -8.34
C GLY A 353 -33.82 10.48 -9.37
N SER A 354 -34.29 9.27 -9.67
CA SER A 354 -33.73 8.43 -10.73
C SER A 354 -34.18 8.97 -12.09
N THR A 355 -33.24 9.24 -13.00
CA THR A 355 -33.49 9.20 -14.44
C THR A 355 -32.24 8.74 -15.16
N ALA A 356 -32.24 7.47 -15.54
CA ALA A 356 -31.35 6.94 -16.57
C ALA A 356 -31.66 7.63 -17.91
N ALA A 357 -30.63 8.15 -18.55
CA ALA A 357 -30.68 8.58 -19.94
C ALA A 357 -29.53 7.89 -20.68
N ASP A 358 -29.94 6.87 -21.41
CA ASP A 358 -29.24 6.11 -22.44
C ASP A 358 -28.58 7.04 -23.47
N ALA A 359 -27.28 6.87 -23.68
CA ALA A 359 -26.54 7.43 -24.81
C ALA A 359 -25.55 6.37 -25.28
N GLY A 360 -25.98 5.60 -26.27
CA GLY A 360 -25.17 4.63 -26.99
C GLY A 360 -23.90 5.27 -27.52
N ALA A 361 -22.77 4.79 -27.03
CA ALA A 361 -21.47 4.94 -27.64
C ALA A 361 -21.07 3.54 -28.15
N ASP A 362 -20.78 3.45 -29.45
CA ASP A 362 -20.12 2.32 -30.08
C ASP A 362 -18.94 1.88 -29.20
N SER A 363 -19.05 0.69 -28.63
CA SER A 363 -17.97 0.12 -27.82
C SER A 363 -16.82 -0.25 -28.77
N PRO A 364 -15.62 0.35 -28.64
CA PRO A 364 -14.47 -0.12 -29.38
C PRO A 364 -14.19 -1.58 -29.00
N ALA A 365 -13.86 -2.40 -30.00
CA ALA A 365 -13.66 -3.84 -29.84
C ALA A 365 -12.73 -4.14 -28.66
N THR A 366 -13.23 -4.89 -27.68
CA THR A 366 -12.47 -5.29 -26.51
C THR A 366 -11.31 -6.19 -26.92
N ILE A 367 -10.13 -5.86 -26.42
CA ILE A 367 -8.92 -6.64 -26.66
C ILE A 367 -9.06 -7.94 -25.87
N PRO A 368 -8.85 -9.11 -26.49
CA PRO A 368 -9.14 -10.38 -25.83
C PRO A 368 -8.11 -10.78 -24.76
N VAL A 369 -6.95 -10.12 -24.67
CA VAL A 369 -5.93 -10.35 -23.62
C VAL A 369 -5.00 -9.13 -23.46
N SER A 370 -4.63 -8.77 -22.23
CA SER A 370 -3.67 -7.69 -21.96
C SER A 370 -2.22 -8.12 -22.27
N GLY A 371 -1.31 -7.16 -22.48
CA GLY A 371 0.09 -7.49 -22.77
C GLY A 371 0.79 -8.20 -21.59
N LEU A 372 0.44 -7.86 -20.34
CA LEU A 372 0.93 -8.57 -19.15
C LEU A 372 0.40 -10.01 -19.08
N ALA A 373 -0.88 -10.24 -19.39
CA ALA A 373 -1.44 -11.59 -19.44
C ALA A 373 -0.78 -12.44 -20.54
N LEU A 374 -0.53 -11.85 -21.70
CA LEU A 374 0.21 -12.49 -22.80
C LEU A 374 1.65 -12.84 -22.40
N ALA A 375 2.35 -11.91 -21.76
CA ALA A 375 3.71 -12.10 -21.27
C ALA A 375 3.80 -13.20 -20.21
N ARG A 376 2.87 -13.21 -19.25
CA ARG A 376 2.76 -14.28 -18.24
C ARG A 376 2.50 -15.63 -18.89
N ALA A 377 1.54 -15.72 -19.81
CA ALA A 377 1.26 -16.95 -20.54
C ALA A 377 2.48 -17.44 -21.34
N PHE A 378 3.24 -16.53 -21.96
CA PHE A 378 4.44 -16.87 -22.71
C PHE A 378 5.58 -17.37 -21.80
N TRP A 379 5.75 -16.75 -20.63
CA TRP A 379 6.65 -17.25 -19.60
C TRP A 379 6.24 -18.65 -19.13
N GLU A 380 5.00 -18.86 -18.73
CA GLU A 380 4.53 -20.12 -18.16
C GLU A 380 4.54 -21.29 -19.16
N GLN A 381 4.11 -21.04 -20.40
CA GLN A 381 3.97 -22.11 -21.41
C GLN A 381 5.27 -22.39 -22.17
N VAL A 382 6.18 -21.41 -22.28
CA VAL A 382 7.35 -21.48 -23.18
C VAL A 382 8.64 -21.18 -22.45
N GLY A 383 8.73 -20.04 -21.76
CA GLY A 383 9.96 -19.59 -21.09
C GLY A 383 10.41 -20.49 -19.96
N LYS A 384 9.54 -20.74 -18.98
CA LYS A 384 9.82 -21.57 -17.79
C LYS A 384 10.18 -23.02 -18.16
N PRO A 385 9.48 -23.70 -19.08
CA PRO A 385 9.92 -25.02 -19.57
C PRO A 385 11.27 -24.99 -20.29
N MET A 386 11.58 -23.95 -21.05
CA MET A 386 12.88 -23.80 -21.73
C MET A 386 14.03 -23.70 -20.71
N ILE A 387 13.85 -22.91 -19.65
CA ILE A 387 14.83 -22.81 -18.54
C ILE A 387 14.98 -24.15 -17.83
N ALA A 388 13.87 -24.78 -17.43
CA ALA A 388 13.91 -26.05 -16.72
C ALA A 388 14.60 -27.17 -17.53
N GLY A 389 14.39 -27.22 -18.84
CA GLY A 389 14.98 -28.24 -19.70
C GLY A 389 16.45 -28.01 -20.07
N ARG A 390 16.88 -26.76 -20.27
CA ARG A 390 18.22 -26.43 -20.81
C ARG A 390 19.17 -25.84 -19.78
N TYR A 391 18.64 -25.27 -18.69
CA TYR A 391 19.37 -24.58 -17.62
C TYR A 391 18.87 -24.97 -16.21
N PRO A 392 18.66 -26.26 -15.89
CA PRO A 392 18.03 -26.68 -14.64
C PRO A 392 18.73 -26.15 -13.39
N GLN A 393 20.07 -26.07 -13.40
CA GLN A 393 20.87 -25.56 -12.28
C GLN A 393 20.73 -24.04 -12.03
N TYR A 394 20.13 -23.30 -12.98
CA TYR A 394 19.88 -21.86 -12.86
C TYR A 394 18.39 -21.53 -12.68
N ALA A 395 17.50 -22.51 -12.74
CA ALA A 395 16.05 -22.28 -12.69
C ALA A 395 15.60 -21.59 -11.38
N SER A 396 16.26 -21.89 -10.26
CA SER A 396 16.05 -21.27 -8.95
C SER A 396 16.88 -20.00 -8.72
N ARG A 397 17.53 -19.45 -9.75
CA ARG A 397 18.42 -18.28 -9.65
C ARG A 397 18.02 -17.15 -10.60
N ILE A 398 17.27 -17.46 -11.65
CA ILE A 398 16.86 -16.48 -12.67
C ILE A 398 15.53 -15.84 -12.27
N ALA A 399 15.51 -14.51 -12.23
CA ALA A 399 14.26 -13.76 -12.13
C ALA A 399 13.64 -13.58 -13.52
N ALA A 400 12.31 -13.59 -13.60
CA ALA A 400 11.56 -13.42 -14.84
C ALA A 400 10.34 -12.51 -14.64
N GLY A 401 10.00 -11.71 -15.63
CA GLY A 401 8.90 -10.75 -15.52
C GLY A 401 8.74 -9.86 -16.75
N LEU A 402 7.94 -8.80 -16.63
CA LEU A 402 7.85 -7.74 -17.62
C LEU A 402 7.80 -6.38 -16.92
N VAL A 403 8.83 -5.57 -17.11
CA VAL A 403 9.03 -4.24 -16.50
C VAL A 403 9.61 -3.32 -17.56
N GLY A 404 9.21 -2.04 -17.58
CA GLY A 404 9.79 -1.05 -18.48
C GLY A 404 8.82 0.00 -19.03
N HIS A 405 9.14 0.54 -20.21
CA HIS A 405 8.52 1.76 -20.73
C HIS A 405 7.18 1.57 -21.48
N GLY A 406 6.81 0.33 -21.81
CA GLY A 406 5.66 0.04 -22.66
C GLY A 406 4.32 0.17 -21.94
N SER A 407 3.23 0.39 -22.69
CA SER A 407 1.87 0.49 -22.13
C SER A 407 1.48 -0.77 -21.37
N GLU A 408 1.98 -1.91 -21.83
CA GLU A 408 1.70 -3.22 -21.27
C GLU A 408 2.27 -3.33 -19.87
N CYS A 409 3.45 -2.78 -19.61
CA CYS A 409 4.04 -2.75 -18.28
C CYS A 409 3.18 -1.97 -17.26
N TYR A 410 2.35 -1.04 -17.73
CA TYR A 410 1.39 -0.30 -16.90
C TYR A 410 -0.02 -0.90 -16.89
N GLY A 411 -0.31 -1.87 -17.77
CA GLY A 411 -1.66 -2.39 -17.98
C GLY A 411 -2.59 -1.42 -18.71
N PHE A 412 -2.04 -0.48 -19.50
CA PHE A 412 -2.80 0.52 -20.27
C PHE A 412 -2.90 0.18 -21.76
N ASP A 413 -2.86 -1.11 -22.10
CA ASP A 413 -2.94 -1.54 -23.49
C ASP A 413 -4.31 -1.24 -24.09
N ASP A 414 -4.31 -0.64 -25.28
CA ASP A 414 -5.49 -0.41 -26.09
C ASP A 414 -5.26 -0.92 -27.53
N GLN A 415 -6.25 -0.77 -28.40
CA GLN A 415 -6.16 -1.25 -29.80
C GLN A 415 -5.11 -0.50 -30.62
N TYR A 416 -4.65 0.66 -30.16
CA TYR A 416 -3.67 1.52 -30.82
C TYR A 416 -2.26 1.29 -30.28
N SER A 417 -2.09 0.85 -29.04
CA SER A 417 -0.78 0.57 -28.45
C SER A 417 -0.18 -0.78 -28.88
N GLN A 418 -0.87 -1.53 -29.75
CA GLN A 418 -0.45 -2.85 -30.23
C GLN A 418 0.49 -2.82 -31.45
N ASP A 419 0.68 -1.66 -32.06
CA ASP A 419 1.37 -1.51 -33.35
C ASP A 419 2.92 -1.51 -33.26
N HIS A 420 3.48 -1.40 -32.05
CA HIS A 420 4.92 -1.23 -31.87
C HIS A 420 5.63 -2.24 -30.96
N ASP A 421 4.91 -2.90 -30.04
CA ASP A 421 5.51 -3.69 -28.95
C ASP A 421 4.68 -4.85 -28.41
N PHE A 422 3.45 -5.01 -28.87
CA PHE A 422 2.53 -6.01 -28.33
C PHE A 422 2.79 -7.39 -28.94
N GLY A 423 3.15 -8.34 -28.08
CA GLY A 423 3.39 -9.73 -28.48
C GLY A 423 4.04 -10.57 -27.39
N PRO A 424 4.34 -11.86 -27.65
CA PRO A 424 4.87 -12.76 -26.64
C PRO A 424 6.29 -12.35 -26.27
N ARG A 425 6.48 -11.86 -25.04
CA ARG A 425 7.77 -11.45 -24.51
C ARG A 425 7.80 -11.44 -22.98
N PHE A 426 8.99 -11.57 -22.43
CA PHE A 426 9.33 -11.37 -21.02
C PHE A 426 10.82 -11.03 -20.89
N CYS A 427 11.23 -10.58 -19.72
CA CYS A 427 12.62 -10.36 -19.35
C CYS A 427 13.10 -11.50 -18.44
N LEU A 428 14.38 -11.84 -18.55
CA LEU A 428 15.13 -12.71 -17.65
C LEU A 428 16.25 -11.88 -17.06
N TRP A 429 16.29 -11.77 -15.73
CA TRP A 429 17.30 -11.00 -15.01
C TRP A 429 18.20 -11.93 -14.21
N LEU A 430 19.50 -11.79 -14.44
CA LEU A 430 20.54 -12.63 -13.87
C LEU A 430 21.48 -11.81 -13.00
N SER A 431 22.07 -12.48 -12.00
CA SER A 431 23.25 -11.97 -11.32
C SER A 431 24.41 -11.79 -12.30
N ASP A 432 25.42 -11.00 -11.94
CA ASP A 432 26.59 -10.82 -12.80
C ASP A 432 27.29 -12.16 -13.08
N GLU A 433 27.47 -12.98 -12.05
CA GLU A 433 28.07 -14.31 -12.16
C GLU A 433 27.29 -15.22 -13.12
N ASP A 434 25.96 -15.29 -12.96
CA ASP A 434 25.14 -16.16 -13.81
C ASP A 434 25.07 -15.64 -15.25
N TYR A 435 25.03 -14.31 -15.45
CA TYR A 435 25.05 -13.73 -16.79
C TYR A 435 26.37 -14.01 -17.49
N ASP A 436 27.51 -13.88 -16.80
CA ASP A 436 28.81 -14.27 -17.34
C ASP A 436 28.87 -15.76 -17.74
N ALA A 437 28.20 -16.62 -16.97
CA ALA A 437 28.22 -18.06 -17.22
C ALA A 437 27.32 -18.49 -18.38
N ILE A 438 26.12 -17.90 -18.52
CA ILE A 438 25.09 -18.39 -19.46
C ILE A 438 24.37 -17.33 -20.28
N GLY A 439 24.56 -16.03 -20.02
CA GLY A 439 23.75 -14.93 -20.55
C GLY A 439 23.63 -14.91 -22.08
N GLU A 440 24.75 -14.98 -22.81
CA GLU A 440 24.74 -14.97 -24.28
C GLU A 440 24.02 -16.19 -24.88
N ARG A 441 24.27 -17.39 -24.32
CA ARG A 441 23.64 -18.63 -24.80
C ARG A 441 22.14 -18.63 -24.49
N LEU A 442 21.77 -18.18 -23.29
CA LEU A 442 20.38 -18.05 -22.88
C LEU A 442 19.65 -17.02 -23.73
N GLN A 443 20.30 -15.92 -24.12
CA GLN A 443 19.73 -14.92 -25.03
C GLN A 443 19.45 -15.51 -26.42
N ALA A 444 20.39 -16.29 -26.97
CA ALA A 444 20.18 -16.97 -28.25
C ALA A 444 19.01 -17.96 -28.18
N ASP A 445 18.88 -18.68 -27.06
CA ASP A 445 17.77 -19.61 -26.84
C ASP A 445 16.43 -18.87 -26.64
N TYR A 446 16.43 -17.71 -26.00
CA TYR A 446 15.28 -16.83 -25.86
C TYR A 446 14.81 -16.26 -27.21
N GLU A 447 15.75 -15.86 -28.08
CA GLU A 447 15.46 -15.36 -29.43
C GLU A 447 14.87 -16.45 -30.34
N ALA A 448 15.17 -17.72 -30.06
CA ALA A 448 14.62 -18.86 -30.79
C ALA A 448 13.18 -19.26 -30.36
N LEU A 449 12.63 -18.65 -29.31
CA LEU A 449 11.27 -18.97 -28.84
C LEU A 449 10.19 -18.54 -29.84
N PRO A 450 9.08 -19.32 -29.96
CA PRO A 450 7.99 -19.01 -30.88
C PRO A 450 7.33 -17.67 -30.55
N ARG A 451 7.21 -16.78 -31.55
CA ARG A 451 6.57 -15.46 -31.38
C ARG A 451 5.15 -15.39 -31.93
N ARG A 452 4.70 -16.42 -32.64
CA ARG A 452 3.32 -16.54 -33.11
C ARG A 452 2.44 -17.12 -32.01
N PHE A 453 1.26 -16.54 -31.87
CA PHE A 453 0.27 -16.98 -30.91
C PHE A 453 -1.15 -16.79 -31.44
N THR A 454 -2.08 -17.51 -30.85
CA THR A 454 -3.52 -17.36 -31.06
C THR A 454 -4.24 -17.22 -29.71
N ILE A 455 -5.38 -16.51 -29.72
CA ILE A 455 -6.22 -16.33 -28.53
C ILE A 455 -7.58 -16.97 -28.82
N SER A 456 -8.04 -17.87 -27.94
CA SER A 456 -9.39 -18.46 -28.06
C SER A 456 -10.48 -17.44 -27.72
N GLY A 457 -11.73 -17.74 -28.08
CA GLY A 457 -12.89 -16.94 -27.65
C GLY A 457 -13.09 -16.84 -26.13
N THR A 458 -12.38 -17.66 -25.34
CA THR A 458 -12.36 -17.61 -23.86
C THR A 458 -11.13 -16.87 -23.31
N GLY A 459 -10.34 -16.22 -24.15
CA GLY A 459 -9.12 -15.49 -23.74
C GLY A 459 -7.88 -16.36 -23.53
N LYS A 460 -7.93 -17.67 -23.83
CA LYS A 460 -6.79 -18.58 -23.63
C LYS A 460 -5.76 -18.38 -24.74
N VAL A 461 -4.52 -18.08 -24.37
CA VAL A 461 -3.39 -17.92 -25.29
C VAL A 461 -2.73 -19.28 -25.58
N THR A 462 -2.42 -19.55 -26.84
CA THR A 462 -1.59 -20.69 -27.26
C THR A 462 -0.50 -20.24 -28.23
N PHE A 463 0.68 -20.85 -28.14
CA PHE A 463 1.85 -20.53 -28.96
C PHE A 463 2.13 -21.65 -29.97
N ASP A 464 2.53 -21.29 -31.19
CA ASP A 464 2.85 -22.27 -32.22
C ASP A 464 4.08 -23.10 -31.84
N SER A 465 4.01 -24.42 -32.01
CA SER A 465 5.19 -25.28 -31.95
C SER A 465 5.81 -25.37 -33.33
N GLU A 466 6.90 -24.64 -33.61
CA GLU A 466 7.64 -24.87 -34.84
C GLU A 466 8.41 -26.19 -34.75
N ASN A 467 7.83 -27.26 -35.28
CA ASN A 467 8.59 -28.34 -35.90
C ASN A 467 7.79 -29.02 -37.02
N SER A 468 7.85 -28.45 -38.21
CA SER A 468 7.63 -29.18 -39.46
C SER A 468 8.37 -28.48 -40.61
N ALA A 469 9.71 -28.50 -40.53
CA ALA A 469 10.54 -28.49 -41.74
C ALA A 469 10.44 -29.88 -42.39
N GLY A 470 9.30 -30.16 -43.01
CA GLY A 470 9.10 -31.30 -43.88
C GLY A 470 9.64 -30.98 -45.27
N THR A 471 10.81 -31.52 -45.59
CA THR A 471 11.31 -31.68 -46.95
C THR A 471 10.25 -32.26 -47.87
N GLU A 472 9.76 -31.48 -48.83
CA GLU A 472 9.27 -32.02 -50.10
C GLU A 472 9.94 -31.30 -51.26
N GLN A 473 10.90 -32.02 -51.83
CA GLN A 473 11.58 -31.71 -53.07
C GLN A 473 10.97 -32.57 -54.17
N THR A 474 9.94 -32.08 -54.86
CA THR A 474 9.60 -32.40 -56.27
C THR A 474 8.85 -31.17 -56.80
N GLY A 475 9.16 -30.51 -57.90
CA GLY A 475 9.50 -30.96 -59.24
C GLY A 475 8.80 -30.00 -60.21
N ARG A 476 9.57 -29.05 -60.76
CA ARG A 476 9.42 -28.41 -62.10
C ARG A 476 8.02 -28.38 -62.75
N THR A 477 7.49 -27.19 -63.06
CA THR A 477 7.39 -26.61 -64.43
C THR A 477 6.41 -25.41 -64.47
N THR A 478 6.81 -24.41 -65.23
CA THR A 478 6.19 -23.12 -65.62
C THR A 478 4.70 -23.13 -65.99
N VAL A 479 3.97 -22.04 -65.68
CA VAL A 479 3.44 -21.03 -66.65
C VAL A 479 2.49 -20.03 -65.96
N SER A 480 2.61 -18.78 -66.42
CA SER A 480 1.87 -17.55 -66.16
C SER A 480 0.34 -17.58 -66.34
N GLY A 481 -0.39 -16.79 -65.55
CA GLY A 481 -1.73 -16.29 -65.90
C GLY A 481 -2.55 -15.69 -64.75
N THR A 482 -2.67 -14.37 -64.71
CA THR A 482 -3.68 -13.57 -63.97
C THR A 482 -4.97 -13.39 -64.83
N PRO A 483 -6.08 -12.80 -64.33
CA PRO A 483 -7.08 -13.37 -63.42
C PRO A 483 -8.53 -13.28 -64.00
N GLN A 484 -9.52 -14.04 -63.50
CA GLN A 484 -10.95 -13.60 -63.61
C GLN A 484 -11.95 -14.42 -62.76
N ASN A 485 -12.64 -13.67 -61.90
CA ASN A 485 -14.01 -13.78 -61.38
C ASN A 485 -14.78 -15.10 -61.46
N ALA A 486 -15.23 -15.57 -60.29
CA ALA A 486 -16.65 -15.83 -60.01
C ALA A 486 -16.88 -15.95 -58.49
N ILE A 487 -17.79 -15.13 -57.95
CA ILE A 487 -18.45 -15.35 -56.65
C ILE A 487 -19.62 -16.32 -56.90
N PRO A 488 -19.86 -17.28 -56.00
CA PRO A 488 -21.17 -17.31 -55.35
C PRO A 488 -21.08 -17.45 -53.82
N GLU A 489 -21.92 -16.68 -53.14
CA GLU A 489 -22.35 -16.91 -51.76
C GLU A 489 -22.97 -18.31 -51.63
N ASP A 490 -22.51 -19.13 -50.68
CA ASP A 490 -23.41 -19.76 -49.71
C ASP A 490 -22.64 -20.37 -48.53
N SER A 491 -23.12 -20.01 -47.33
CA SER A 491 -23.15 -20.80 -46.09
C SER A 491 -22.05 -21.83 -45.78
N LEU A 492 -21.11 -21.44 -44.91
CA LEU A 492 -20.53 -22.34 -43.90
C LEU A 492 -20.32 -21.60 -42.58
N THR A 493 -21.23 -21.86 -41.63
CA THR A 493 -20.97 -21.76 -40.20
C THR A 493 -19.78 -22.65 -39.85
N GLN A 494 -18.64 -22.06 -39.51
CA GLN A 494 -17.62 -22.72 -38.70
C GLN A 494 -16.81 -21.69 -37.92
N ASP A 495 -17.13 -21.69 -36.63
CA ASP A 495 -16.40 -21.15 -35.49
C ASP A 495 -14.87 -21.41 -35.61
N SER A 496 -14.07 -20.36 -35.80
CA SER A 496 -12.61 -20.36 -35.56
C SER A 496 -12.06 -18.91 -35.56
N SER A 497 -12.34 -18.16 -34.49
CA SER A 497 -11.83 -16.80 -34.30
C SER A 497 -10.38 -16.77 -33.78
N ALA A 498 -9.46 -17.49 -34.41
CA ALA A 498 -8.03 -17.44 -34.10
C ALA A 498 -7.29 -16.55 -35.12
N HIS A 499 -7.11 -15.26 -34.80
CA HIS A 499 -6.27 -14.38 -35.59
C HIS A 499 -4.79 -14.56 -35.20
N PRO A 500 -3.87 -14.84 -36.15
CA PRO A 500 -2.44 -14.97 -35.86
C PRO A 500 -1.78 -13.59 -35.72
N TYR A 501 -1.11 -13.35 -34.59
CA TYR A 501 -0.34 -12.13 -34.30
C TYR A 501 1.17 -12.38 -34.48
N SER A 502 1.92 -11.39 -34.98
CA SER A 502 3.38 -11.48 -35.16
C SER A 502 4.07 -10.14 -34.83
N PRO A 503 4.78 -10.03 -33.69
CA PRO A 503 5.49 -8.81 -33.33
C PRO A 503 6.88 -8.78 -33.96
N THR A 504 7.11 -7.97 -34.99
CA THR A 504 8.49 -7.67 -35.43
C THR A 504 8.63 -6.17 -35.59
N THR A 505 9.23 -5.52 -34.59
CA THR A 505 9.63 -4.11 -34.68
C THR A 505 11.15 -3.99 -34.49
N PRO A 506 11.79 -2.98 -35.13
CA PRO A 506 13.24 -2.77 -35.00
C PRO A 506 13.74 -2.50 -33.57
N ARG A 507 12.84 -2.18 -32.63
CA ARG A 507 13.17 -1.94 -31.21
C ARG A 507 13.26 -3.21 -30.36
N ALA A 508 12.96 -4.38 -30.93
CA ALA A 508 13.06 -5.67 -30.25
C ALA A 508 14.45 -6.34 -30.42
N GLN A 509 15.43 -5.66 -31.02
CA GLN A 509 16.75 -6.23 -31.35
C GLN A 509 17.87 -5.23 -31.03
N GLY A 510 19.06 -5.76 -30.69
CA GLY A 510 20.28 -4.96 -30.48
C GLY A 510 20.47 -4.41 -29.06
N GLU A 511 21.28 -3.36 -28.93
CA GLU A 511 21.63 -2.74 -27.63
C GLU A 511 20.46 -2.02 -26.94
N GLY A 512 19.39 -1.68 -27.68
CA GLY A 512 18.18 -1.03 -27.14
C GLY A 512 17.00 -1.99 -26.88
N ARG A 513 17.27 -3.29 -26.74
CA ARG A 513 16.24 -4.32 -26.51
C ARG A 513 15.49 -4.07 -25.19
N ARG A 514 14.19 -4.34 -25.16
CA ARG A 514 13.33 -4.16 -23.98
C ARG A 514 12.85 -5.46 -23.35
N ASP A 515 13.21 -6.58 -23.96
CA ASP A 515 12.89 -7.94 -23.53
C ASP A 515 14.10 -8.85 -23.81
N GLY A 516 14.11 -10.04 -23.19
CA GLY A 516 15.25 -10.96 -23.24
C GLY A 516 16.04 -11.01 -21.94
N VAL A 517 17.33 -11.29 -22.05
CA VAL A 517 18.23 -11.65 -20.95
C VAL A 517 19.12 -10.48 -20.59
N PHE A 518 19.13 -10.11 -19.32
CA PHE A 518 19.84 -8.95 -18.81
C PHE A 518 20.60 -9.30 -17.53
N ARG A 519 21.73 -8.62 -17.29
CA ARG A 519 22.21 -8.43 -15.92
C ARG A 519 21.22 -7.53 -15.18
N ILE A 520 20.97 -7.81 -13.91
CA ILE A 520 20.08 -6.98 -13.09
C ILE A 520 20.55 -5.52 -13.12
N GLY A 521 21.84 -5.26 -12.88
CA GLY A 521 22.40 -3.90 -12.90
C GLY A 521 22.24 -3.21 -14.26
N ASP A 522 22.64 -3.88 -15.36
CA ASP A 522 22.53 -3.31 -16.71
C ASP A 522 21.09 -2.95 -17.10
N PHE A 523 20.11 -3.77 -16.66
CA PHE A 523 18.69 -3.47 -16.89
C PHE A 523 18.28 -2.15 -16.24
N PHE A 524 18.55 -1.97 -14.94
CA PHE A 524 18.24 -0.72 -14.26
C PHE A 524 19.05 0.45 -14.80
N ARG A 525 20.32 0.25 -15.14
CA ARG A 525 21.16 1.28 -15.74
C ARG A 525 20.60 1.76 -17.07
N SER A 526 20.06 0.86 -17.88
CA SER A 526 19.45 1.22 -19.17
C SER A 526 18.23 2.13 -19.05
N ILE A 527 17.54 2.10 -17.90
CA ILE A 527 16.34 2.90 -17.63
C ILE A 527 16.71 4.16 -16.86
N THR A 528 17.45 4.00 -15.76
CA THR A 528 17.68 5.05 -14.75
C THR A 528 19.03 5.73 -14.85
N GLY A 529 19.99 5.12 -15.56
CA GLY A 529 21.40 5.49 -15.52
C GLY A 529 22.18 4.87 -14.34
N TYR A 530 21.53 4.15 -13.42
CA TYR A 530 22.15 3.52 -12.25
C TYR A 530 21.86 2.01 -12.18
N ASP A 531 22.82 1.24 -11.67
CA ASP A 531 22.66 -0.21 -11.45
C ASP A 531 21.78 -0.54 -10.24
N GLN A 532 21.79 0.38 -9.28
CA GLN A 532 21.12 0.32 -7.98
C GLN A 532 20.50 1.67 -7.71
N ALA A 533 19.48 1.70 -6.87
CA ALA A 533 18.93 2.97 -6.42
C ALA A 533 20.01 3.81 -5.73
N PRO A 534 19.99 5.14 -5.89
CA PRO A 534 20.90 6.00 -5.14
C PRO A 534 20.76 5.79 -3.63
N ALA A 535 21.84 6.02 -2.89
CA ALA A 535 21.83 5.85 -1.45
C ALA A 535 20.81 6.79 -0.77
N GLN A 536 20.28 6.36 0.38
CA GLN A 536 19.27 7.13 1.12
C GLN A 536 19.80 8.51 1.58
N ASP A 537 21.10 8.62 1.81
CA ASP A 537 21.82 9.84 2.19
C ASP A 537 22.38 10.63 0.99
N ALA A 538 22.04 10.25 -0.24
CA ALA A 538 22.43 10.92 -1.48
C ALA A 538 21.24 11.61 -2.19
N PRO A 539 20.57 12.59 -1.56
CA PRO A 539 19.35 13.21 -2.10
C PRO A 539 19.56 13.90 -3.46
N HIS A 540 20.77 14.37 -3.73
CA HIS A 540 21.12 15.02 -4.99
C HIS A 540 21.04 14.06 -6.20
N GLU A 541 21.37 12.78 -6.03
CA GLU A 541 21.24 11.77 -7.09
C GLU A 541 19.78 11.42 -7.32
N TRP A 542 19.00 11.26 -6.24
CA TRP A 542 17.56 11.04 -6.33
C TRP A 542 16.83 12.17 -7.07
N LEU A 543 17.20 13.43 -6.83
CA LEU A 543 16.61 14.58 -7.52
C LEU A 543 17.00 14.68 -9.01
N MET A 544 18.01 13.93 -9.48
CA MET A 544 18.33 13.83 -10.91
C MET A 544 17.46 12.79 -11.63
N LEU A 545 16.83 11.88 -10.90
CA LEU A 545 15.90 10.91 -11.47
C LEU A 545 14.51 11.53 -11.62
N ASP A 546 14.01 11.59 -12.85
CA ASP A 546 12.63 12.02 -13.08
C ASP A 546 11.63 10.92 -12.68
N GLU A 547 10.41 11.33 -12.31
CA GLU A 547 9.36 10.41 -11.87
C GLU A 547 8.95 9.40 -12.96
N ALA A 548 9.02 9.76 -14.24
CA ALA A 548 8.64 8.85 -15.32
C ALA A 548 9.68 7.73 -15.51
N THR A 549 10.95 8.05 -15.29
CA THR A 549 12.08 7.13 -15.28
C THR A 549 11.97 6.15 -14.12
N LEU A 550 11.70 6.65 -12.91
CA LEU A 550 11.42 5.80 -11.75
C LEU A 550 10.18 4.94 -11.99
N SER A 551 9.11 5.51 -12.54
CA SER A 551 7.88 4.79 -12.89
C SER A 551 8.17 3.63 -13.86
N ALA A 552 8.99 3.85 -14.88
CA ALA A 552 9.40 2.81 -15.83
C ALA A 552 10.26 1.70 -15.20
N ALA A 553 11.14 2.05 -14.26
CA ALA A 553 11.97 1.09 -13.54
C ALA A 553 11.19 0.24 -12.53
N THR A 554 10.11 0.80 -11.98
CA THR A 554 9.38 0.17 -10.87
C THR A 554 8.00 -0.38 -11.22
N ASN A 555 7.47 -0.13 -12.43
CA ASN A 555 6.18 -0.67 -12.88
C ASN A 555 6.27 -2.17 -13.23
N GLY A 556 5.24 -2.71 -13.88
CA GLY A 556 5.26 -4.06 -14.40
C GLY A 556 5.08 -5.13 -13.32
N VAL A 557 5.25 -6.38 -13.76
CA VAL A 557 4.99 -7.57 -12.94
C VAL A 557 6.21 -8.48 -12.99
N ILE A 558 6.62 -8.96 -11.81
CA ILE A 558 7.60 -10.02 -11.67
C ILE A 558 6.80 -11.33 -11.66
N PHE A 559 7.15 -12.26 -12.54
CA PHE A 559 6.51 -13.57 -12.61
C PHE A 559 7.19 -14.58 -11.69
N GLN A 560 8.49 -14.40 -11.44
CA GLN A 560 9.29 -15.23 -10.55
C GLN A 560 10.58 -14.48 -10.19
N ASP A 561 11.01 -14.50 -8.93
CA ASP A 561 12.33 -14.02 -8.50
C ASP A 561 12.81 -14.81 -7.28
N PRO A 562 13.30 -16.06 -7.47
CA PRO A 562 13.46 -17.02 -6.37
C PRO A 562 14.48 -16.60 -5.31
N ILE A 563 15.45 -15.77 -5.70
CA ILE A 563 16.50 -15.26 -4.79
C ILE A 563 16.20 -13.84 -4.31
N GLY A 564 15.14 -13.20 -4.81
CA GLY A 564 14.76 -11.82 -4.47
C GLY A 564 15.73 -10.75 -4.97
N ALA A 565 16.72 -11.10 -5.81
CA ALA A 565 17.78 -10.19 -6.18
C ALA A 565 17.27 -9.04 -7.06
N PHE A 566 16.43 -9.32 -8.06
CA PHE A 566 15.85 -8.28 -8.91
C PHE A 566 14.86 -7.41 -8.11
N SER A 567 14.02 -8.05 -7.30
CA SER A 567 13.03 -7.40 -6.44
C SER A 567 13.68 -6.45 -5.44
N LYS A 568 14.80 -6.83 -4.85
CA LYS A 568 15.58 -5.98 -3.94
C LYS A 568 16.04 -4.68 -4.62
N VAL A 569 16.61 -4.78 -5.83
CA VAL A 569 17.04 -3.59 -6.58
C VAL A 569 15.85 -2.71 -6.97
N ARG A 570 14.78 -3.33 -7.48
CA ARG A 570 13.53 -2.65 -7.84
C ARG A 570 12.92 -1.92 -6.63
N GLN A 571 12.92 -2.57 -5.46
CA GLN A 571 12.40 -2.01 -4.23
C GLN A 571 13.23 -0.80 -3.78
N GLY A 572 14.56 -0.87 -3.94
CA GLY A 572 15.43 0.29 -3.74
C GLY A 572 14.96 1.52 -4.53
N PHE A 573 14.59 1.37 -5.80
CA PHE A 573 14.10 2.49 -6.62
C PHE A 573 12.68 2.95 -6.26
N LYS A 574 11.87 2.11 -5.61
CA LYS A 574 10.56 2.51 -5.06
C LYS A 574 10.69 3.31 -3.76
N ASP A 575 11.75 3.05 -3.00
CA ASP A 575 11.98 3.60 -1.68
C ASP A 575 12.69 4.96 -1.73
N MET A 576 12.04 5.95 -2.36
CA MET A 576 12.53 7.33 -2.38
C MET A 576 12.59 7.91 -0.96
N PRO A 577 13.71 8.53 -0.54
CA PRO A 577 13.82 9.15 0.78
C PRO A 577 12.71 10.18 1.03
N ASP A 578 12.15 10.20 2.23
CA ASP A 578 11.00 11.06 2.54
C ASP A 578 11.34 12.54 2.40
N ASP A 579 12.55 12.94 2.78
CA ASP A 579 13.07 14.31 2.59
C ASP A 579 13.10 14.73 1.11
N VAL A 580 13.46 13.81 0.19
CA VAL A 580 13.42 14.05 -1.26
C VAL A 580 11.98 14.22 -1.72
N ARG A 581 11.07 13.35 -1.26
CA ARG A 581 9.63 13.42 -1.57
C ARG A 581 9.02 14.73 -1.09
N LEU A 582 9.31 15.16 0.14
CA LEU A 582 8.84 16.42 0.71
C LEU A 582 9.40 17.64 -0.04
N SER A 583 10.67 17.60 -0.43
CA SER A 583 11.27 18.63 -1.29
C SER A 583 10.56 18.72 -2.65
N LEU A 584 10.23 17.58 -3.27
CA LEU A 584 9.44 17.54 -4.50
C LEU A 584 8.02 18.07 -4.29
N ILE A 585 7.35 17.72 -3.18
CA ILE A 585 6.04 18.27 -2.81
C ILE A 585 6.10 19.79 -2.71
N SER A 586 7.05 20.36 -1.96
CA SER A 586 7.24 21.82 -1.85
C SER A 586 7.42 22.45 -3.23
N ARG A 587 8.27 21.87 -4.08
CA ARG A 587 8.50 22.35 -5.44
C ARG A 587 7.22 22.33 -6.29
N ARG A 588 6.39 21.28 -6.21
CA ARG A 588 5.12 21.20 -6.93
C ARG A 588 4.11 22.24 -6.44
N LEU A 589 4.05 22.50 -5.13
CA LEU A 589 3.22 23.57 -4.56
C LEU A 589 3.60 24.94 -5.13
N GLY A 590 4.89 25.26 -5.19
CA GLY A 590 5.37 26.50 -5.79
C GLY A 590 5.07 26.60 -7.29
N MET A 591 5.28 25.52 -8.04
CA MET A 591 4.93 25.46 -9.48
C MET A 591 3.42 25.70 -9.69
N MET A 592 2.57 25.07 -8.88
CA MET A 592 1.11 25.26 -8.95
C MET A 592 0.68 26.68 -8.59
N ALA A 593 1.27 27.27 -7.54
CA ALA A 593 0.99 28.66 -7.15
C ALA A 593 1.38 29.64 -8.27
N GLN A 594 2.59 29.49 -8.79
CA GLN A 594 3.15 30.37 -9.82
C GLN A 594 2.40 30.23 -11.14
N ALA A 595 2.13 29.02 -11.62
CA ALA A 595 1.46 28.78 -12.89
C ALA A 595 -0.05 29.07 -12.80
N GLY A 596 -0.73 28.49 -11.81
CA GLY A 596 -2.19 28.53 -11.67
C GLY A 596 -2.70 29.80 -11.00
N GLN A 597 -2.29 30.07 -9.77
CA GLN A 597 -2.84 31.18 -8.96
C GLN A 597 -2.28 32.55 -9.39
N TYR A 598 -1.05 32.60 -9.88
CA TYR A 598 -0.38 33.85 -10.24
C TYR A 598 -0.38 34.16 -11.75
N ASN A 599 0.26 33.34 -12.58
CA ASN A 599 0.53 33.66 -13.98
C ASN A 599 -0.72 33.56 -14.86
N LEU A 600 -1.49 32.49 -14.72
CA LEU A 600 -2.64 32.22 -15.58
C LEU A 600 -3.69 33.35 -15.60
N PRO A 601 -4.18 33.88 -14.46
CA PRO A 601 -5.08 35.04 -14.45
C PRO A 601 -4.46 36.29 -15.09
N ARG A 602 -3.14 36.49 -14.98
CA ARG A 602 -2.44 37.64 -15.56
C ARG A 602 -2.32 37.53 -17.07
N SER A 603 -1.94 36.35 -17.58
CA SER A 603 -1.85 36.07 -19.01
C SER A 603 -3.21 36.22 -19.69
N LEU A 604 -4.26 35.67 -19.09
CA LEU A 604 -5.64 35.81 -19.59
C LEU A 604 -6.11 37.26 -19.63
N ARG A 605 -5.88 38.05 -18.57
CA ARG A 605 -6.24 39.49 -18.56
C ARG A 605 -5.48 40.31 -19.60
N ARG A 606 -4.25 39.93 -19.92
CA ARG A 606 -3.43 40.56 -20.97
C ARG A 606 -3.85 40.14 -22.39
N GLY A 607 -4.63 39.07 -22.52
CA GLY A 607 -4.93 38.47 -23.81
C GLY A 607 -3.76 37.68 -24.41
N ASP A 608 -2.80 37.24 -23.58
CA ASP A 608 -1.70 36.37 -24.01
C ASP A 608 -2.13 34.90 -23.90
N SER A 609 -2.81 34.44 -24.94
CA SER A 609 -3.39 33.09 -25.01
C SER A 609 -2.33 31.99 -24.97
N ALA A 610 -1.16 32.22 -25.55
CA ALA A 610 -0.08 31.24 -25.58
C ALA A 610 0.54 31.06 -24.19
N ALA A 611 0.84 32.17 -23.49
CA ALA A 611 1.35 32.10 -22.12
C ALA A 611 0.30 31.52 -21.15
N ALA A 612 -0.99 31.83 -21.35
CA ALA A 612 -2.06 31.22 -20.56
C ALA A 612 -2.14 29.69 -20.78
N TRP A 613 -2.02 29.23 -22.04
CA TRP A 613 -2.00 27.79 -22.36
C TRP A 613 -0.83 27.06 -21.70
N LEU A 614 0.37 27.64 -21.76
CA LEU A 614 1.56 27.08 -21.10
C LEU A 614 1.36 27.03 -19.58
N SER A 615 0.75 28.05 -18.97
CA SER A 615 0.45 28.06 -17.54
C SER A 615 -0.54 26.95 -17.14
N ILE A 616 -1.50 26.64 -18.01
CA ILE A 616 -2.43 25.51 -17.81
C ILE A 616 -1.67 24.18 -17.83
N SER A 617 -0.80 23.98 -18.83
CA SER A 617 0.00 22.74 -18.96
C SER A 617 0.89 22.54 -17.73
N GLU A 618 1.62 23.57 -17.32
CA GLU A 618 2.51 23.53 -16.16
C GLU A 618 1.74 23.20 -14.88
N PHE A 619 0.58 23.83 -14.67
CA PHE A 619 -0.26 23.55 -13.51
C PHE A 619 -0.77 22.11 -13.50
N VAL A 620 -1.22 21.60 -14.65
CA VAL A 620 -1.70 20.21 -14.79
C VAL A 620 -0.57 19.23 -14.50
N GLU A 621 0.63 19.46 -15.04
CA GLU A 621 1.79 18.62 -14.78
C GLU A 621 2.20 18.65 -13.30
N ALA A 622 2.27 19.83 -12.68
CA ALA A 622 2.64 19.94 -11.28
C ALA A 622 1.60 19.30 -10.35
N ALA A 623 0.31 19.56 -10.56
CA ALA A 623 -0.79 19.00 -9.77
C ALA A 623 -0.88 17.49 -9.89
N SER A 624 -0.71 16.95 -11.11
CA SER A 624 -0.71 15.51 -11.33
C SER A 624 0.43 14.80 -10.59
N SER A 625 1.65 15.32 -10.66
CA SER A 625 2.80 14.78 -9.92
C SER A 625 2.60 14.89 -8.40
N LEU A 626 2.07 16.03 -7.92
CA LEU A 626 1.76 16.22 -6.50
C LEU A 626 0.85 15.11 -5.95
N VAL A 627 -0.17 14.69 -6.72
CA VAL A 627 -1.07 13.59 -6.31
C VAL A 627 -0.28 12.31 -6.06
N PHE A 628 0.64 11.91 -6.94
CA PHE A 628 1.46 10.70 -6.72
C PHE A 628 2.41 10.84 -5.53
N LEU A 629 3.00 12.03 -5.33
CA LEU A 629 3.92 12.29 -4.21
C LEU A 629 3.21 12.27 -2.85
N ILE A 630 2.00 12.83 -2.77
CA ILE A 630 1.17 12.82 -1.56
C ILE A 630 0.69 11.40 -1.24
N ASN A 631 0.27 10.64 -2.26
CA ASN A 631 -0.12 9.23 -2.13
C ASN A 631 1.07 8.26 -1.93
N ARG A 632 2.30 8.79 -1.77
CA ARG A 632 3.58 8.09 -1.65
C ARG A 632 3.91 7.14 -2.82
N PRO A 633 4.94 7.46 -3.62
CA PRO A 633 5.27 6.67 -4.81
C PRO A 633 5.60 5.20 -4.56
N MET A 634 6.10 4.85 -3.37
CA MET A 634 6.36 3.46 -2.99
C MET A 634 5.10 2.56 -3.14
N VAL A 635 3.91 3.15 -3.01
CA VAL A 635 2.64 2.43 -2.96
C VAL A 635 1.90 2.55 -4.27
N VAL A 636 1.66 3.78 -4.70
CA VAL A 636 0.85 4.06 -5.90
C VAL A 636 1.68 4.09 -7.19
N GLY A 637 3.01 3.96 -7.07
CA GLY A 637 3.96 4.16 -8.14
C GLY A 637 4.28 5.64 -8.37
N TYR A 638 5.34 5.90 -9.15
CA TYR A 638 5.68 7.26 -9.57
C TYR A 638 4.81 7.72 -10.73
N ALA A 639 4.63 9.04 -10.86
CA ALA A 639 3.91 9.65 -11.96
C ALA A 639 4.54 9.25 -13.31
N PRO A 640 3.81 8.54 -14.20
CA PRO A 640 4.40 8.07 -15.43
C PRO A 640 4.55 9.19 -16.46
N TYR A 641 5.19 8.85 -17.59
CA TYR A 641 5.34 9.72 -18.74
C TYR A 641 3.99 10.31 -19.19
N TYR A 642 3.99 11.56 -19.68
CA TYR A 642 2.77 12.36 -19.85
C TYR A 642 1.63 11.64 -20.59
N LYS A 643 1.96 10.77 -21.55
CA LYS A 643 0.98 10.01 -22.34
C LYS A 643 0.13 9.04 -21.49
N TRP A 644 0.69 8.49 -20.41
CA TRP A 644 0.02 7.53 -19.51
C TRP A 644 -0.48 8.17 -18.22
N ARG A 645 -0.09 9.41 -17.96
CA ARG A 645 -0.32 10.10 -16.70
C ARG A 645 -1.79 10.17 -16.31
N PHE A 646 -2.69 10.50 -17.23
CA PHE A 646 -4.13 10.54 -16.94
C PHE A 646 -4.76 9.14 -16.81
N ALA A 647 -4.22 8.11 -17.47
CA ALA A 647 -4.66 6.74 -17.23
C ALA A 647 -4.31 6.29 -15.81
N ALA A 648 -3.09 6.58 -15.37
CA ALA A 648 -2.64 6.32 -14.00
C ALA A 648 -3.40 7.16 -12.96
N LEU A 649 -3.63 8.46 -13.21
CA LEU A 649 -4.45 9.29 -12.32
C LEU A 649 -5.88 8.78 -12.20
N ARG A 650 -6.55 8.39 -13.29
CA ARG A 650 -7.91 7.83 -13.21
C ARG A 650 -7.95 6.53 -12.41
N ARG A 651 -6.95 5.66 -12.60
CA ARG A 651 -6.80 4.43 -11.80
C ARG A 651 -6.63 4.75 -10.32
N LEU A 652 -5.74 5.69 -9.99
CA LEU A 652 -5.51 6.13 -8.62
C LEU A 652 -6.77 6.77 -8.02
N SER A 653 -7.40 7.73 -8.70
CA SER A 653 -8.64 8.39 -8.27
C SER A 653 -9.80 7.43 -8.01
N GLY A 654 -9.83 6.25 -8.65
CA GLY A 654 -10.83 5.21 -8.40
C GLY A 654 -10.54 4.35 -7.16
N SER A 655 -9.37 4.52 -6.54
CA SER A 655 -8.97 3.76 -5.35
C SER A 655 -9.60 4.34 -4.08
N MET A 656 -10.06 3.45 -3.19
CA MET A 656 -10.82 3.81 -1.98
C MET A 656 -10.07 4.75 -1.03
N PHE A 657 -8.73 4.72 -1.02
CA PHE A 657 -7.91 5.54 -0.13
C PHE A 657 -7.07 6.57 -0.87
N ALA A 658 -7.40 6.84 -2.13
CA ALA A 658 -6.71 7.85 -2.89
C ALA A 658 -6.82 9.21 -2.18
N LEU A 659 -5.67 9.82 -1.92
CA LEU A 659 -5.57 11.19 -1.47
C LEU A 659 -5.80 12.10 -2.67
N LEU A 660 -6.64 13.12 -2.48
CA LEU A 660 -7.05 14.04 -3.54
C LEU A 660 -7.75 13.34 -4.74
N PRO A 661 -8.76 12.49 -4.52
CA PRO A 661 -9.35 11.63 -5.56
C PRO A 661 -10.00 12.45 -6.69
N ASP A 662 -10.55 13.63 -6.38
CA ASP A 662 -11.26 14.47 -7.35
C ASP A 662 -10.35 15.30 -8.27
N ILE A 663 -9.03 15.35 -8.02
CA ILE A 663 -8.14 16.20 -8.81
C ILE A 663 -8.11 15.77 -10.27
N CYS A 664 -8.12 14.46 -10.57
CA CYS A 664 -8.07 13.98 -11.95
C CYS A 664 -9.19 14.57 -12.82
N GLY A 665 -10.44 14.49 -12.36
CA GLY A 665 -11.59 15.04 -13.10
C GLY A 665 -11.56 16.57 -13.22
N GLN A 666 -11.02 17.26 -12.22
CA GLN A 666 -10.83 18.71 -12.27
C GLN A 666 -9.77 19.13 -13.30
N LEU A 667 -8.65 18.41 -13.38
CA LEU A 667 -7.59 18.65 -14.37
C LEU A 667 -8.10 18.39 -15.80
N GLU A 668 -8.85 17.31 -16.03
CA GLU A 668 -9.49 17.05 -17.33
C GLU A 668 -10.45 18.16 -17.75
N THR A 669 -11.24 18.66 -16.80
CA THR A 669 -12.17 19.78 -17.04
C THR A 669 -11.39 21.06 -17.36
N MET A 670 -10.31 21.34 -16.65
CA MET A 670 -9.43 22.49 -16.92
C MET A 670 -8.84 22.44 -18.33
N MET A 671 -8.33 21.29 -18.78
CA MET A 671 -7.83 21.13 -20.15
C MET A 671 -8.92 21.35 -21.20
N ARG A 672 -10.14 20.84 -20.97
CA ARG A 672 -11.29 21.03 -21.87
C ARG A 672 -11.70 22.50 -21.98
N LEU A 673 -11.70 23.23 -20.87
CA LEU A 673 -12.02 24.65 -20.82
C LEU A 673 -10.90 25.54 -21.35
N GLY A 674 -9.65 25.07 -21.30
CA GLY A 674 -8.47 25.84 -21.68
C GLY A 674 -8.62 26.50 -23.04
N SER A 675 -9.18 25.80 -24.04
CA SER A 675 -9.30 26.34 -25.42
C SER A 675 -10.26 27.50 -25.49
N ALA A 676 -11.43 27.33 -24.88
CA ALA A 676 -12.41 28.40 -24.77
C ALA A 676 -11.89 29.59 -23.94
N ALA A 677 -11.10 29.33 -22.88
CA ALA A 677 -10.54 30.35 -22.01
C ALA A 677 -9.36 31.10 -22.65
N CYS A 678 -8.56 30.47 -23.49
CA CYS A 678 -7.37 31.09 -24.10
C CYS A 678 -7.68 31.71 -25.46
N TYR A 679 -8.40 31.02 -26.34
CA TYR A 679 -8.45 31.34 -27.78
C TYR A 679 -9.81 31.82 -28.30
N GLY A 680 -10.78 32.11 -27.41
CA GLY A 680 -12.01 32.85 -27.73
C GLY A 680 -12.65 32.42 -29.04
N GLY A 681 -13.26 31.24 -29.07
CA GLY A 681 -13.65 30.52 -30.28
C GLY A 681 -14.05 31.36 -31.49
N ALA A 682 -13.14 31.44 -32.46
CA ALA A 682 -13.41 31.46 -33.89
C ALA A 682 -12.18 30.89 -34.60
N ALA A 683 -12.41 30.19 -35.72
CA ALA A 683 -11.43 29.48 -36.51
C ALA A 683 -10.10 30.24 -36.73
N PHE A 684 -9.00 29.48 -36.74
CA PHE A 684 -7.67 29.82 -37.28
C PHE A 684 -7.44 31.30 -37.64
N GLY A 685 -6.73 32.01 -36.78
CA GLY A 685 -6.07 33.27 -37.11
C GLY A 685 -6.71 34.49 -36.44
N GLU A 686 -5.90 35.14 -35.59
CA GLU A 686 -6.17 36.38 -34.85
C GLU A 686 -6.92 36.21 -33.52
N GLY A 687 -6.12 36.27 -32.43
CA GLY A 687 -6.54 36.07 -31.05
C GLY A 687 -7.63 37.02 -30.59
N GLY A 688 -8.81 36.47 -30.35
CA GLY A 688 -9.85 37.08 -29.52
C GLY A 688 -9.62 36.78 -28.04
N LYS A 689 -10.15 37.64 -27.16
CA LYS A 689 -10.24 37.32 -25.72
C LYS A 689 -11.07 36.05 -25.55
N GLY A 690 -10.59 35.13 -24.71
CA GLY A 690 -11.32 33.93 -24.33
C GLY A 690 -12.69 34.21 -23.72
N SER A 691 -13.51 33.16 -23.63
CA SER A 691 -14.82 33.26 -22.98
C SER A 691 -14.67 33.61 -21.51
N ASP A 692 -15.23 34.75 -21.08
CA ASP A 692 -15.23 35.19 -19.67
C ASP A 692 -15.84 34.13 -18.73
N THR A 693 -16.77 33.30 -19.22
CA THR A 693 -17.31 32.17 -18.47
C THR A 693 -16.27 31.07 -18.30
N ALA A 694 -15.56 30.68 -19.37
CA ALA A 694 -14.52 29.66 -19.30
C ALA A 694 -13.33 30.12 -18.44
N VAL A 695 -12.96 31.41 -18.51
CA VAL A 695 -11.91 32.01 -17.66
C VAL A 695 -12.27 31.94 -16.18
N ARG A 696 -13.52 32.27 -15.82
CA ARG A 696 -14.00 32.15 -14.43
C ARG A 696 -13.99 30.70 -13.95
N GLN A 697 -14.59 29.78 -14.73
CA GLN A 697 -14.61 28.36 -14.39
C GLN A 697 -13.21 27.78 -14.21
N LEU A 698 -12.26 28.18 -15.05
CA LEU A 698 -10.88 27.72 -14.96
C LEU A 698 -10.20 28.26 -13.69
N THR A 699 -10.40 29.54 -13.37
CA THR A 699 -9.89 30.13 -12.12
C THR A 699 -10.48 29.43 -10.89
N ASP A 700 -11.78 29.14 -10.91
CA ASP A 700 -12.45 28.43 -9.81
C ASP A 700 -11.93 26.98 -9.64
N ILE A 701 -11.55 26.30 -10.74
CA ILE A 701 -10.93 24.96 -10.66
C ILE A 701 -9.56 25.05 -9.97
N VAL A 702 -8.73 26.03 -10.34
CA VAL A 702 -7.41 26.24 -9.71
C VAL A 702 -7.56 26.43 -8.20
N GLU A 703 -8.47 27.30 -7.77
CA GLU A 703 -8.69 27.55 -6.34
C GLU A 703 -9.27 26.33 -5.60
N ARG A 704 -10.16 25.56 -6.23
CA ARG A 704 -10.65 24.31 -5.63
C ARG A 704 -9.57 23.26 -5.46
N ILE A 705 -8.70 23.08 -6.46
CA ILE A 705 -7.56 22.17 -6.37
C ILE A 705 -6.61 22.63 -5.26
N ALA A 706 -6.34 23.94 -5.18
CA ALA A 706 -5.49 24.50 -4.13
C ALA A 706 -6.08 24.27 -2.73
N ALA A 707 -7.37 24.54 -2.52
CA ALA A 707 -8.04 24.30 -1.25
C ALA A 707 -8.08 22.81 -0.86
N ALA A 708 -8.34 21.91 -1.82
CA ALA A 708 -8.29 20.47 -1.58
C ALA A 708 -6.88 20.01 -1.18
N THR A 709 -5.86 20.55 -1.85
CA THR A 709 -4.45 20.28 -1.52
C THR A 709 -4.13 20.70 -0.10
N VAL A 710 -4.48 21.93 0.32
CA VAL A 710 -4.24 22.42 1.68
C VAL A 710 -4.97 21.57 2.72
N LYS A 711 -6.24 21.22 2.46
CA LYS A 711 -7.00 20.33 3.34
C LYS A 711 -6.30 18.99 3.55
N GLU A 712 -5.75 18.39 2.48
CA GLU A 712 -5.01 17.14 2.57
C GLU A 712 -3.67 17.31 3.30
N LEU A 713 -2.90 18.37 3.00
CA LEU A 713 -1.67 18.67 3.73
C LEU A 713 -1.92 18.83 5.24
N LYS A 714 -3.02 19.48 5.64
CA LYS A 714 -3.41 19.58 7.06
C LYS A 714 -3.73 18.22 7.66
N ARG A 715 -4.46 17.38 6.92
CA ARG A 715 -4.82 16.01 7.37
C ARG A 715 -3.58 15.15 7.58
N GLU A 716 -2.61 15.27 6.67
CA GLU A 716 -1.30 14.61 6.76
C GLU A 716 -0.32 15.32 7.71
N ARG A 717 -0.77 16.38 8.40
CA ARG A 717 0.02 17.19 9.35
C ARG A 717 1.27 17.84 8.75
N LEU A 718 1.26 18.07 7.44
CA LEU A 718 2.34 18.77 6.71
C LEU A 718 2.16 20.29 6.71
N THR A 719 1.03 20.80 7.19
CA THR A 719 0.81 22.24 7.41
C THR A 719 -0.19 22.49 8.54
N GLU A 720 -0.02 23.61 9.23
CA GLU A 720 -0.97 24.13 10.21
C GLU A 720 -1.82 25.28 9.64
N SER A 721 -1.49 25.77 8.44
CA SER A 721 -2.13 26.91 7.80
C SER A 721 -3.41 26.54 7.05
N ASP A 722 -4.43 27.41 7.12
CA ASP A 722 -5.67 27.32 6.35
C ASP A 722 -5.64 28.12 5.03
N GLU A 723 -4.55 28.84 4.76
CA GLU A 723 -4.44 29.70 3.58
C GLU A 723 -4.36 28.89 2.29
N THR A 724 -5.22 29.16 1.30
CA THR A 724 -5.28 28.38 0.06
C THR A 724 -4.23 28.77 -0.99
N PHE A 725 -3.40 29.78 -0.72
CA PHE A 725 -2.30 30.14 -1.61
C PHE A 725 -1.12 29.16 -1.41
N LEU A 726 -0.85 28.33 -2.43
CA LEU A 726 0.01 27.15 -2.27
C LEU A 726 1.47 27.49 -1.97
N GLU A 727 1.96 28.64 -2.41
CA GLU A 727 3.33 29.11 -2.10
C GLU A 727 3.54 29.25 -0.58
N TRP A 728 2.52 29.65 0.16
CA TRP A 728 2.62 29.86 1.60
C TRP A 728 2.62 28.57 2.41
N GLN A 729 2.35 27.44 1.77
CA GLN A 729 2.38 26.12 2.41
C GLN A 729 3.78 25.51 2.41
N ARG A 730 4.65 25.97 1.50
CA ARG A 730 5.99 25.41 1.28
C ARG A 730 6.86 25.43 2.54
N PRO A 731 6.93 26.52 3.34
CA PRO A 731 7.74 26.52 4.55
C PRO A 731 7.30 25.45 5.56
N TYR A 732 6.00 25.22 5.71
CA TYR A 732 5.47 24.19 6.62
C TYR A 732 5.86 22.78 6.17
N VAL A 733 5.79 22.50 4.87
CA VAL A 733 6.24 21.20 4.31
C VAL A 733 7.74 21.04 4.50
N GLU A 734 8.52 22.09 4.26
CA GLU A 734 9.99 22.08 4.38
C GLU A 734 10.47 21.92 5.83
N GLU A 735 9.70 22.38 6.84
CA GLU A 735 9.98 22.12 8.26
C GLU A 735 10.02 20.63 8.62
N HIS A 736 9.43 19.76 7.79
CA HIS A 736 9.45 18.32 7.97
C HIS A 736 10.67 17.64 7.33
N ILE A 737 11.48 18.37 6.56
CA ILE A 737 12.72 17.85 5.96
C ILE A 737 13.80 17.83 7.03
N THR A 738 14.30 16.64 7.36
CA THR A 738 15.27 16.45 8.45
C THR A 738 16.72 16.67 8.04
N SER A 739 17.04 16.46 6.77
CA SER A 739 18.37 16.62 6.20
C SER A 739 18.71 18.09 5.96
N ASP A 740 19.88 18.51 6.43
CA ASP A 740 20.43 19.85 6.17
C ASP A 740 21.02 20.01 4.75
N THR A 741 20.85 19.01 3.87
CA THR A 741 21.47 19.05 2.54
C THR A 741 20.87 20.18 1.69
N PRO A 742 21.67 21.14 1.19
CA PRO A 742 21.13 22.35 0.55
C PRO A 742 20.25 22.12 -0.67
N VAL A 743 20.44 21.00 -1.39
CA VAL A 743 19.67 20.67 -2.60
C VAL A 743 18.19 20.41 -2.30
N LEU A 744 17.86 20.03 -1.05
CA LEU A 744 16.49 19.74 -0.62
C LEU A 744 15.69 21.00 -0.29
N HIS A 745 16.38 22.11 0.00
CA HIS A 745 15.81 23.37 0.50
C HIS A 745 15.85 24.50 -0.55
N SER A 746 16.08 24.15 -1.83
CA SER A 746 16.30 25.13 -2.88
C SER A 746 15.02 25.54 -3.62
N LEU A 747 14.62 26.79 -3.35
CA LEU A 747 13.78 27.73 -4.11
C LEU A 747 12.35 27.36 -4.44
#